data_AF-A0A954RSA4-F1
#
_entry.id   AF-A0A954RSA4-F1
#
_cell.length_a   1.000
_cell.length_b   1.000
_cell.length_c   1.000
_cell.angle_alpha   90.00
_cell.angle_beta   90.00
_cell.angle_gamma   90.00
#
_symmetry.space_group_name_H-M   'P 1'
#
loop_
_entity.id
_entity.type
_entity.pdbx_description
1 polymer ?
#
loop_
_entity_poly.entity_id
_entity_poly.type
_entity_poly.pdbx_seq_one_letter_code
_entity_poly.pdbx_strand_id
1 'polypeptide(L)'
;MQTFRCYVIGADSLLIECCERLMQQGHQLAGVITSAERIAKWARQRELPVLPDDDQLATRLSGEPFDYLFAITHLSILPPEVLALPRRMTINFHDGPLPRYAGLYAPAWALLHGEREYGVTWHQVVEGLDEGAILKQRLFSIAPGETSLSLNTRCFEAGMETFSELLDELANDRVRPVAQDLSNRSYFSRAQRPAAACVLDLQRPAEELEALVRALDFGRYENPLGAAKLIHNGDAVIVTRATARDDARYGAPGTVLAVHDNEVLLATSRQVLAIQEVTTLDGSPLSLTEWLHRWSLTDGDLLHGLTAEQAGRLTQLNERLAKSEPAWVKRLSQLTPVELPYVRAANETIHREWQSLKLPTVNATVDEWLTAIACYFGKLTQQTAFDVAYESYDEAHEQLTSVDELSPLVSKLAVLHVELDPQASFTAVSDSLRAQRARILKRGTWLRDVVSRFPALRDQASLHDGKLLPVAIQIDPQNDSTPPTGALLSVVIDSSPGDCYLHYANDSISAADAACIAQQIAWVREQIASAQLSSWRELQLLTPSERQRVLVDWNQNPMAEGLASCIHEQFAEQARRTPDQVAVTFDNQSLTYAQLDSQAGRLAVHLQSLGVGPDVRVGIHMQRSLEMVAAVLGVLKAGGSYVPLDPSFPVDRLSYMAGDAGIRVLLADTNRLTDLQVPGAQAFDPRQVLNDSTIATGDLRNDVRPEHLAYVIYTSGSTGQPKGVMVEHRNVTRFFAGMDDRVPHDPPGTWLAVTTLSFDISVLELLWTLCRGFHVVLFLDRQRGNKTLSVSTPKFTPQFADRPIEFSLYYWGNDDAT
;
A
#
# COMPACT_ATOMS: atom_id res chain seq x y z
N MET A 1 33.29 -19.42 -49.90
CA MET A 1 32.12 -19.26 -49.02
C MET A 1 31.34 -18.07 -49.55
N GLN A 2 30.09 -18.26 -49.99
CA GLN A 2 29.25 -17.13 -50.40
C GLN A 2 28.69 -16.47 -49.14
N THR A 3 28.85 -15.15 -49.03
CA THR A 3 28.17 -14.33 -48.02
C THR A 3 26.76 -14.01 -48.52
N PHE A 4 25.79 -13.95 -47.62
CA PHE A 4 24.41 -13.59 -47.94
C PHE A 4 23.91 -12.51 -46.97
N ARG A 5 22.84 -11.81 -47.37
CA ARG A 5 22.17 -10.80 -46.55
C ARG A 5 20.92 -11.38 -45.92
N CYS A 6 20.69 -11.16 -44.63
CA CYS A 6 19.55 -11.73 -43.92
C CYS A 6 18.96 -10.80 -42.85
N TYR A 7 17.71 -11.05 -42.51
CA TYR A 7 17.06 -10.53 -41.31
C TYR A 7 16.80 -11.68 -40.32
N VAL A 8 16.71 -11.35 -39.04
CA VAL A 8 16.38 -12.31 -37.98
C VAL A 8 15.23 -11.78 -37.14
N ILE A 9 14.23 -12.61 -36.87
CA ILE A 9 13.03 -12.28 -36.09
C ILE A 9 12.86 -13.25 -34.92
N GLY A 10 12.54 -12.72 -33.72
CA GLY A 10 12.33 -13.54 -32.52
C GLY A 10 12.41 -12.78 -31.19
N ALA A 11 12.31 -13.52 -30.08
CA ALA A 11 12.16 -12.95 -28.75
C ALA A 11 13.10 -13.53 -27.65
N ASP A 12 13.85 -14.61 -27.91
CA ASP A 12 14.69 -15.27 -26.90
C ASP A 12 16.21 -15.16 -27.14
N SER A 13 17.00 -15.65 -26.18
CA SER A 13 18.46 -15.60 -26.22
C SER A 13 19.09 -16.41 -27.36
N LEU A 14 18.40 -17.42 -27.89
CA LEU A 14 18.92 -18.22 -29.01
C LEU A 14 19.12 -17.35 -30.25
N LEU A 15 18.22 -16.38 -30.45
CA LEU A 15 18.32 -15.39 -31.52
C LEU A 15 19.64 -14.63 -31.43
N ILE A 16 20.03 -14.19 -30.23
CA ILE A 16 21.27 -13.44 -30.02
C ILE A 16 22.47 -14.29 -30.46
N GLU A 17 22.57 -15.53 -29.98
CA GLU A 17 23.66 -16.44 -30.31
C GLU A 17 23.72 -16.76 -31.81
N CYS A 18 22.56 -16.94 -32.45
CA CYS A 18 22.48 -17.13 -33.89
C CYS A 18 22.94 -15.89 -34.67
N CYS A 19 22.55 -14.67 -34.25
CA CYS A 19 23.03 -13.45 -34.86
C CYS A 19 24.56 -13.28 -34.72
N GLU A 20 25.12 -13.57 -33.54
CA GLU A 20 26.58 -13.57 -33.32
C GLU A 20 27.28 -14.54 -34.28
N ARG A 21 26.75 -15.75 -34.42
CA ARG A 21 27.32 -16.75 -35.32
C ARG A 21 27.28 -16.31 -36.79
N LEU A 22 26.15 -15.73 -37.23
CA LEU A 22 26.00 -15.16 -38.58
C LEU A 22 27.10 -14.12 -38.87
N MET A 23 27.32 -13.18 -37.94
CA MET A 23 28.33 -12.14 -38.07
C MET A 23 29.76 -12.70 -38.04
N GLN A 24 30.04 -13.66 -37.14
CA GLN A 24 31.35 -14.32 -37.04
C GLN A 24 31.75 -15.08 -38.31
N GLN A 25 30.78 -15.67 -39.03
CA GLN A 25 31.00 -16.34 -40.31
C GLN A 25 31.00 -15.36 -41.52
N GLY A 26 30.86 -14.05 -41.28
CA GLY A 26 30.96 -13.00 -42.29
C GLY A 26 29.67 -12.78 -43.11
N HIS A 27 28.52 -13.28 -42.64
CA HIS A 27 27.22 -12.99 -43.27
C HIS A 27 26.74 -11.58 -42.91
N GLN A 28 25.97 -10.96 -43.80
CA GLN A 28 25.46 -9.61 -43.59
C GLN A 28 24.11 -9.65 -42.87
N LEU A 29 24.10 -9.28 -41.58
CA LEU A 29 22.88 -9.10 -40.81
C LEU A 29 22.29 -7.69 -41.09
N ALA A 30 21.17 -7.64 -41.81
CA ALA A 30 20.53 -6.39 -42.22
C ALA A 30 19.74 -5.72 -41.09
N GLY A 31 19.26 -6.50 -40.12
CA GLY A 31 18.55 -6.00 -38.95
C GLY A 31 17.91 -7.12 -38.14
N VAL A 32 17.42 -6.73 -36.96
CA VAL A 32 16.79 -7.63 -35.98
C VAL A 32 15.36 -7.16 -35.73
N ILE A 33 14.40 -8.07 -35.84
CA ILE A 33 12.98 -7.79 -35.62
C ILE A 33 12.58 -8.40 -34.27
N THR A 34 12.17 -7.56 -33.33
CA THR A 34 11.85 -8.02 -31.97
C THR A 34 10.98 -7.02 -31.21
N SER A 35 10.11 -7.53 -30.36
CA SER A 35 9.41 -6.76 -29.32
C SER A 35 10.10 -6.87 -27.95
N ALA A 36 11.12 -7.71 -27.82
CA ALA A 36 11.83 -7.94 -26.57
C ALA A 36 12.93 -6.88 -26.35
N GLU A 37 12.76 -6.03 -25.33
CA GLU A 37 13.70 -4.92 -25.07
C GLU A 37 15.13 -5.40 -24.80
N ARG A 38 15.32 -6.60 -24.22
CA ARG A 38 16.63 -7.21 -24.02
C ARG A 38 17.38 -7.40 -25.35
N ILE A 39 16.69 -7.90 -26.37
CA ILE A 39 17.26 -8.15 -27.70
C ILE A 39 17.45 -6.83 -28.44
N ALA A 40 16.47 -5.92 -28.37
CA ALA A 40 16.57 -4.59 -28.96
C ALA A 40 17.80 -3.83 -28.42
N LYS A 41 18.05 -3.90 -27.11
CA LYS A 41 19.24 -3.32 -26.47
C LYS A 41 20.54 -3.96 -26.98
N TRP A 42 20.60 -5.29 -27.07
CA TRP A 42 21.77 -6.01 -27.59
C TRP A 42 22.08 -5.63 -29.04
N ALA A 43 21.06 -5.51 -29.90
CA ALA A 43 21.21 -5.15 -31.31
C ALA A 43 21.69 -3.70 -31.48
N ARG A 44 21.11 -2.75 -30.74
CA ARG A 44 21.55 -1.33 -30.76
C ARG A 44 23.01 -1.17 -30.32
N GLN A 45 23.49 -1.97 -29.35
CA GLN A 45 24.89 -1.96 -28.92
C GLN A 45 25.87 -2.41 -30.01
N ARG A 46 25.39 -3.11 -31.05
CA ARG A 46 26.16 -3.57 -32.22
C ARG A 46 25.86 -2.75 -33.46
N GLU A 47 25.18 -1.62 -33.31
CA GLU A 47 24.78 -0.73 -34.40
C GLU A 47 23.91 -1.44 -35.45
N LEU A 48 23.19 -2.49 -35.05
CA LEU A 48 22.26 -3.21 -35.91
C LEU A 48 20.90 -2.50 -35.91
N PRO A 49 20.25 -2.35 -37.08
CA PRO A 49 18.88 -1.85 -37.15
C PRO A 49 17.92 -2.74 -36.36
N VAL A 50 17.08 -2.11 -35.52
CA VAL A 50 16.01 -2.80 -34.78
C VAL A 50 14.67 -2.40 -35.37
N LEU A 51 13.90 -3.40 -35.80
CA LEU A 51 12.59 -3.22 -36.41
C LEU A 51 11.49 -3.75 -35.47
N PRO A 52 10.35 -3.07 -35.35
CA PRO A 52 9.22 -3.59 -34.60
C PRO A 52 8.52 -4.72 -35.39
N ASP A 53 8.05 -5.73 -34.65
CA ASP A 53 7.18 -6.79 -35.15
C ASP A 53 5.72 -6.31 -35.11
N ASP A 54 5.28 -5.65 -36.17
CA ASP A 54 3.94 -5.05 -36.29
C ASP A 54 3.39 -5.21 -37.73
N ASP A 55 2.17 -4.71 -37.96
CA ASP A 55 1.46 -4.82 -39.24
C ASP A 55 2.17 -4.11 -40.42
N GLN A 56 3.19 -3.29 -40.16
CA GLN A 56 3.99 -2.61 -41.20
C GLN A 56 5.30 -3.34 -41.52
N LEU A 57 5.54 -4.51 -40.94
CA LEU A 57 6.79 -5.26 -41.08
C LEU A 57 7.16 -5.51 -42.55
N ALA A 58 6.22 -5.96 -43.38
CA ALA A 58 6.47 -6.22 -44.80
C ALA A 58 6.97 -4.97 -45.54
N THR A 59 6.36 -3.81 -45.27
CA THR A 59 6.76 -2.53 -45.86
C THR A 59 8.19 -2.19 -45.47
N ARG A 60 8.57 -2.35 -44.18
CA ARG A 60 9.93 -2.05 -43.71
C ARG A 60 10.99 -2.98 -44.31
N LEU A 61 10.66 -4.26 -44.48
CA LEU A 61 11.59 -5.24 -45.03
C LEU A 61 11.76 -5.15 -46.55
N SER A 62 10.81 -4.53 -47.26
CA SER A 62 10.86 -4.41 -48.74
C SER A 62 11.85 -3.38 -49.28
N GLY A 63 12.46 -2.54 -48.42
CA GLY A 63 13.34 -1.44 -48.84
C GLY A 63 14.63 -1.88 -49.53
N GLU A 64 15.22 -3.00 -49.11
CA GLU A 64 16.41 -3.57 -49.74
C GLU A 64 16.29 -5.10 -49.87
N PRO A 65 16.64 -5.69 -51.01
CA PRO A 65 16.57 -7.14 -51.18
C PRO A 65 17.51 -7.89 -50.24
N PHE A 66 17.07 -9.02 -49.72
CA PHE A 66 17.83 -9.91 -48.86
C PHE A 66 17.54 -11.38 -49.21
N ASP A 67 18.41 -12.30 -48.79
CA ASP A 67 18.37 -13.70 -49.22
C ASP A 67 17.54 -14.57 -48.28
N TYR A 68 17.68 -14.37 -46.96
CA TYR A 68 17.03 -15.20 -45.93
C TYR A 68 16.37 -14.38 -44.83
N LEU A 69 15.24 -14.87 -44.33
CA LEU A 69 14.66 -14.46 -43.05
C LEU A 69 14.74 -15.63 -42.08
N PHE A 70 15.42 -15.46 -40.95
CA PHE A 70 15.47 -16.48 -39.89
C PHE A 70 14.47 -16.14 -38.79
N ALA A 71 13.44 -16.99 -38.64
CA ALA A 71 12.54 -16.98 -37.49
C ALA A 71 13.10 -17.89 -36.41
N ILE A 72 13.49 -17.31 -35.26
CA ILE A 72 14.14 -18.04 -34.17
C ILE A 72 13.35 -17.75 -32.90
N THR A 73 12.65 -18.78 -32.41
CA THR A 73 11.71 -18.66 -31.27
C THR A 73 10.65 -17.55 -31.48
N HIS A 74 10.21 -17.37 -32.73
CA HIS A 74 9.14 -16.45 -33.08
C HIS A 74 7.78 -17.16 -32.96
N LEU A 75 6.97 -16.74 -31.98
CA LEU A 75 5.72 -17.42 -31.60
C LEU A 75 4.45 -16.89 -32.32
N SER A 76 4.64 -16.06 -33.35
CA SER A 76 3.55 -15.44 -34.13
C SER A 76 3.58 -15.96 -35.57
N ILE A 77 2.41 -16.04 -36.21
CA ILE A 77 2.33 -16.43 -37.62
C ILE A 77 2.82 -15.27 -38.49
N LEU A 78 3.83 -15.54 -39.33
CA LEU A 78 4.33 -14.56 -40.29
C LEU A 78 3.30 -14.32 -41.42
N PRO A 79 3.00 -13.05 -41.75
CA PRO A 79 2.11 -12.75 -42.87
C PRO A 79 2.65 -13.26 -44.21
N PRO A 80 1.79 -13.72 -45.14
CA PRO A 80 2.22 -14.21 -46.46
C PRO A 80 3.10 -13.21 -47.24
N GLU A 81 2.82 -11.92 -47.11
CA GLU A 81 3.59 -10.84 -47.73
C GLU A 81 5.01 -10.74 -47.18
N VAL A 82 5.26 -11.12 -45.92
CA VAL A 82 6.61 -11.18 -45.33
C VAL A 82 7.35 -12.42 -45.82
N LEU A 83 6.65 -13.56 -45.89
CA LEU A 83 7.22 -14.84 -46.33
C LEU A 83 7.74 -14.80 -47.78
N ALA A 84 7.16 -13.93 -48.62
CA ALA A 84 7.53 -13.77 -50.03
C ALA A 84 8.74 -12.85 -50.28
N LEU A 85 9.21 -12.09 -49.28
CA LEU A 85 10.29 -11.11 -49.45
C LEU A 85 11.70 -11.69 -49.63
N PRO A 86 12.13 -12.73 -48.89
CA PRO A 86 13.47 -13.28 -49.05
C PRO A 86 13.65 -13.89 -50.43
N ARG A 87 14.79 -13.61 -51.10
CA ARG A 87 15.10 -14.15 -52.43
C ARG A 87 15.23 -15.67 -52.46
N ARG A 88 15.61 -16.27 -51.33
CA ARG A 88 15.81 -17.72 -51.21
C ARG A 88 14.71 -18.37 -50.39
N MET A 89 14.63 -18.09 -49.09
CA MET A 89 13.60 -18.68 -48.21
C MET A 89 13.53 -18.02 -46.83
N THR A 90 12.41 -18.22 -46.15
CA THR A 90 12.26 -18.03 -44.71
C THR A 90 12.53 -19.35 -44.00
N ILE A 91 13.34 -19.33 -42.95
CA ILE A 91 13.79 -20.51 -42.19
C ILE A 91 13.36 -20.35 -40.73
N ASN A 92 12.72 -21.36 -40.17
CA ASN A 92 12.35 -21.39 -38.75
C ASN A 92 13.19 -22.39 -37.96
N PHE A 93 13.48 -22.04 -36.71
CA PHE A 93 13.94 -22.98 -35.69
C PHE A 93 12.74 -23.53 -34.93
N HIS A 94 12.60 -24.84 -34.91
CA HIS A 94 11.63 -25.57 -34.11
C HIS A 94 12.32 -26.46 -33.08
N ASP A 95 11.92 -26.36 -31.83
CA ASP A 95 12.49 -27.07 -30.69
C ASP A 95 11.94 -28.50 -30.54
N GLY A 96 11.56 -29.13 -31.67
CA GLY A 96 11.07 -30.50 -31.74
C GLY A 96 11.47 -31.24 -33.03
N PRO A 97 11.39 -32.58 -33.05
CA PRO A 97 11.73 -33.41 -34.21
C PRO A 97 10.56 -33.50 -35.21
N LEU A 98 10.42 -32.50 -36.07
CA LEU A 98 9.36 -32.47 -37.10
C LEU A 98 9.41 -33.71 -38.01
N PRO A 99 8.25 -34.25 -38.44
CA PRO A 99 6.89 -33.71 -38.28
C PRO A 99 6.24 -33.93 -36.91
N ARG A 100 6.90 -34.66 -35.99
CA ARG A 100 6.37 -34.87 -34.65
C ARG A 100 6.60 -33.61 -33.81
N TYR A 101 5.69 -33.37 -32.87
CA TYR A 101 5.78 -32.30 -31.89
C TYR A 101 5.80 -30.88 -32.49
N ALA A 102 5.04 -30.63 -33.55
CA ALA A 102 4.79 -29.28 -34.07
C ALA A 102 4.00 -28.42 -33.07
N GLY A 103 4.07 -27.10 -33.20
CA GLY A 103 3.38 -26.16 -32.31
C GLY A 103 4.18 -25.78 -31.05
N LEU A 104 3.53 -25.70 -29.89
CA LEU A 104 4.11 -25.07 -28.70
C LEU A 104 4.38 -26.05 -27.56
N TYR A 105 5.40 -25.74 -26.75
CA TYR A 105 5.81 -26.49 -25.56
C TYR A 105 6.17 -27.96 -25.87
N ALA A 106 6.75 -28.18 -27.05
CA ALA A 106 7.04 -29.47 -27.62
C ALA A 106 7.91 -30.37 -26.69
N PRO A 107 8.94 -29.86 -25.98
CA PRO A 107 9.72 -30.65 -25.02
C PRO A 107 8.87 -31.23 -23.88
N ALA A 108 7.93 -30.47 -23.34
CA ALA A 108 7.06 -30.93 -22.26
C ALA A 108 6.15 -32.06 -22.73
N TRP A 109 5.55 -31.94 -23.93
CA TRP A 109 4.73 -32.99 -24.52
C TRP A 109 5.52 -34.28 -24.79
N ALA A 110 6.78 -34.17 -25.19
CA ALA A 110 7.64 -35.34 -25.39
C ALA A 110 7.91 -36.09 -24.09
N LEU A 111 8.16 -35.37 -22.99
CA LEU A 111 8.30 -35.97 -21.67
C LEU A 111 6.99 -36.61 -21.20
N LEU A 112 5.84 -35.97 -21.42
CA LEU A 112 4.52 -36.52 -21.09
C LEU A 112 4.19 -37.82 -21.84
N HIS A 113 4.65 -37.94 -23.08
CA HIS A 113 4.46 -39.14 -23.89
C HIS A 113 5.51 -40.22 -23.64
N GLY A 114 6.47 -39.98 -22.73
CA GLY A 114 7.50 -40.95 -22.35
C GLY A 114 8.54 -41.19 -23.45
N GLU A 115 8.82 -40.18 -24.28
CA GLU A 115 9.85 -40.28 -25.30
C GLU A 115 11.22 -40.56 -24.67
N ARG A 116 12.03 -41.38 -25.35
CA ARG A 116 13.42 -41.66 -24.97
C ARG A 116 14.43 -40.97 -25.89
N GLU A 117 13.96 -40.45 -27.01
CA GLU A 117 14.74 -39.72 -28.00
C GLU A 117 13.93 -38.49 -28.41
N TYR A 118 14.63 -37.38 -28.63
CA TYR A 118 14.05 -36.11 -29.02
C TYR A 118 14.96 -35.41 -30.02
N GLY A 119 14.63 -34.17 -30.40
CA GLY A 119 15.47 -33.43 -31.32
C GLY A 119 15.00 -32.04 -31.63
N VAL A 120 15.77 -31.35 -32.46
CA VAL A 120 15.47 -30.00 -32.96
C VAL A 120 15.50 -29.98 -34.48
N THR A 121 14.76 -29.05 -35.08
CA THR A 121 14.61 -28.95 -36.53
C THR A 121 14.74 -27.52 -37.02
N TRP A 122 15.57 -27.30 -38.04
CA TRP A 122 15.51 -26.12 -38.90
C TRP A 122 14.74 -26.48 -40.16
N HIS A 123 13.68 -25.74 -40.47
CA HIS A 123 12.81 -26.03 -41.62
C HIS A 123 12.42 -24.76 -42.36
N GLN A 124 12.00 -24.92 -43.61
CA GLN A 124 11.43 -23.83 -44.38
C GLN A 124 10.08 -23.41 -43.77
N VAL A 125 9.78 -22.12 -43.75
CA VAL A 125 8.45 -21.62 -43.41
C VAL A 125 7.60 -21.59 -44.67
N VAL A 126 6.42 -22.21 -44.56
CA VAL A 126 5.36 -22.22 -45.58
C VAL A 126 4.06 -21.74 -44.91
N GLU A 127 2.96 -21.67 -45.64
CA GLU A 127 1.67 -21.23 -45.09
C GLU A 127 1.16 -22.14 -43.95
N GLY A 128 1.44 -23.45 -44.03
CA GLY A 128 1.14 -24.42 -42.97
C GLY A 128 2.10 -24.33 -41.77
N LEU A 129 1.57 -24.52 -40.56
CA LEU A 129 2.33 -24.45 -39.29
C LEU A 129 3.31 -25.62 -39.16
N ASP A 130 4.60 -25.30 -39.22
CA ASP A 130 5.71 -26.26 -39.12
C ASP A 130 5.67 -27.38 -40.19
N GLU A 131 5.08 -27.13 -41.35
CA GLU A 131 4.88 -28.15 -42.40
C GLU A 131 5.96 -28.11 -43.50
N GLY A 132 6.80 -27.08 -43.52
CA GLY A 132 7.76 -26.87 -44.60
C GLY A 132 8.93 -27.87 -44.57
N ALA A 133 9.65 -27.96 -45.69
CA ALA A 133 10.72 -28.94 -45.83
C ALA A 133 11.82 -28.77 -44.77
N ILE A 134 12.28 -29.89 -44.21
CA ILE A 134 13.36 -29.93 -43.23
C ILE A 134 14.67 -29.60 -43.93
N LEU A 135 15.40 -28.62 -43.40
CA LEU A 135 16.72 -28.22 -43.88
C LEU A 135 17.83 -28.89 -43.07
N LYS A 136 17.63 -29.01 -41.76
CA LYS A 136 18.56 -29.64 -40.83
C LYS A 136 17.78 -30.18 -39.63
N GLN A 137 18.08 -31.40 -39.18
CA GLN A 137 17.50 -31.99 -37.98
C GLN A 137 18.57 -32.74 -37.20
N ARG A 138 18.49 -32.67 -35.86
CA ARG A 138 19.37 -33.44 -34.96
C ARG A 138 18.53 -34.12 -33.91
N LEU A 139 18.70 -35.44 -33.80
CA LEU A 139 18.12 -36.26 -32.75
C LEU A 139 19.14 -36.52 -31.65
N PHE A 140 18.67 -36.68 -30.43
CA PHE A 140 19.47 -37.02 -29.25
C PHE A 140 18.62 -37.75 -28.20
N SER A 141 19.25 -38.60 -27.39
CA SER A 141 18.55 -39.33 -26.32
C SER A 141 18.14 -38.40 -25.17
N ILE A 142 16.94 -38.58 -24.61
CA ILE A 142 16.48 -37.94 -23.37
C ILE A 142 17.11 -38.69 -22.19
N ALA A 143 17.83 -37.98 -21.32
CA ALA A 143 18.44 -38.59 -20.15
C ALA A 143 17.39 -38.87 -19.04
N PRO A 144 17.57 -39.93 -18.22
CA PRO A 144 16.71 -40.14 -17.06
C PRO A 144 16.68 -38.92 -16.15
N GLY A 145 15.49 -38.54 -15.69
CA GLY A 145 15.32 -37.37 -14.82
C GLY A 145 15.26 -36.02 -15.54
N GLU A 146 15.36 -35.96 -16.88
CA GLU A 146 15.20 -34.70 -17.60
C GLU A 146 13.83 -34.07 -17.37
N THR A 147 13.86 -32.76 -17.16
CA THR A 147 12.70 -31.87 -17.02
C THR A 147 12.52 -31.05 -18.29
N SER A 148 11.38 -30.36 -18.40
CA SER A 148 11.15 -29.45 -19.51
C SER A 148 12.23 -28.36 -19.60
N LEU A 149 12.73 -27.87 -18.46
CA LEU A 149 13.84 -26.92 -18.43
C LEU A 149 15.14 -27.53 -18.97
N SER A 150 15.56 -28.70 -18.48
CA SER A 150 16.82 -29.30 -18.91
C SER A 150 16.76 -29.76 -20.38
N LEU A 151 15.62 -30.29 -20.82
CA LEU A 151 15.42 -30.69 -22.21
C LEU A 151 15.41 -29.47 -23.15
N ASN A 152 14.75 -28.37 -22.77
CA ASN A 152 14.84 -27.10 -23.51
C ASN A 152 16.29 -26.58 -23.61
N THR A 153 17.06 -26.70 -22.53
CA THR A 153 18.48 -26.30 -22.52
C THR A 153 19.29 -27.11 -23.53
N ARG A 154 19.02 -28.41 -23.64
CA ARG A 154 19.64 -29.26 -24.67
C ARG A 154 19.15 -28.94 -26.08
N CYS A 155 17.87 -28.61 -26.26
CA CYS A 155 17.35 -28.12 -27.55
C CYS A 155 18.06 -26.82 -27.96
N PHE A 156 18.31 -25.91 -27.02
CA PHE A 156 19.06 -24.68 -27.26
C PHE A 156 20.49 -24.98 -27.75
N GLU A 157 21.22 -25.84 -27.04
CA GLU A 157 22.59 -26.25 -27.42
C GLU A 157 22.60 -26.93 -28.80
N ALA A 158 21.72 -27.91 -29.02
CA ALA A 158 21.60 -28.58 -30.30
C ALA A 158 21.19 -27.62 -31.42
N GLY A 159 20.35 -26.62 -31.12
CA GLY A 159 19.95 -25.56 -32.02
C GLY A 159 21.14 -24.72 -32.47
N MET A 160 22.02 -24.30 -31.55
CA MET A 160 23.23 -23.55 -31.88
C MET A 160 24.22 -24.33 -32.75
N GLU A 161 24.44 -25.60 -32.41
CA GLU A 161 25.35 -26.47 -33.19
C GLU A 161 24.81 -26.70 -34.60
N THR A 162 23.53 -27.07 -34.72
CA THR A 162 22.89 -27.32 -36.02
C THR A 162 22.74 -26.05 -36.84
N PHE A 163 22.57 -24.89 -36.21
CA PHE A 163 22.57 -23.61 -36.91
C PHE A 163 23.91 -23.33 -37.58
N SER A 164 25.02 -23.55 -36.86
CA SER A 164 26.37 -23.35 -37.41
C SER A 164 26.61 -24.23 -38.64
N GLU A 165 26.17 -25.48 -38.59
CA GLU A 165 26.25 -26.39 -39.74
C GLU A 165 25.34 -25.97 -40.89
N LEU A 166 24.12 -25.52 -40.58
CA LEU A 166 23.17 -25.04 -41.58
C LEU A 166 23.72 -23.80 -42.31
N LEU A 167 24.33 -22.86 -41.60
CA LEU A 167 24.96 -21.68 -42.22
C LEU A 167 26.08 -22.08 -43.19
N ASP A 168 26.95 -23.01 -42.80
CA ASP A 168 28.00 -23.54 -43.66
C ASP A 168 27.42 -24.26 -44.89
N GLU A 169 26.27 -24.93 -44.77
CA GLU A 169 25.60 -25.56 -45.89
C GLU A 169 24.93 -24.53 -46.81
N LEU A 170 24.28 -23.49 -46.26
CA LEU A 170 23.66 -22.40 -47.03
C LEU A 170 24.70 -21.60 -47.81
N ALA A 171 25.83 -21.26 -47.18
CA ALA A 171 26.94 -20.50 -47.76
C ALA A 171 27.67 -21.24 -48.91
N ASN A 172 27.49 -22.56 -48.99
CA ASN A 172 28.11 -23.43 -50.01
C ASN A 172 27.06 -24.10 -50.91
N ASP A 173 25.78 -23.70 -50.84
CA ASP A 173 24.68 -24.24 -51.64
C ASP A 173 24.49 -25.77 -51.52
N ARG A 174 24.79 -26.30 -50.32
CA ARG A 174 24.77 -27.73 -49.99
C ARG A 174 23.49 -28.18 -49.29
N VAL A 175 22.62 -27.26 -48.87
CA VAL A 175 21.35 -27.61 -48.24
C VAL A 175 20.51 -28.45 -49.21
N ARG A 176 19.90 -29.51 -48.69
CA ARG A 176 18.99 -30.41 -49.43
C ARG A 176 17.68 -30.52 -48.64
N PRO A 177 16.67 -29.70 -48.95
CA PRO A 177 15.40 -29.74 -48.25
C PRO A 177 14.72 -31.11 -48.39
N VAL A 178 14.26 -31.68 -47.28
CA VAL A 178 13.55 -32.96 -47.23
C VAL A 178 12.09 -32.70 -46.90
N ALA A 179 11.16 -33.13 -47.76
CA ALA A 179 9.73 -33.02 -47.49
C ALA A 179 9.35 -33.86 -46.26
N GLN A 180 8.52 -33.29 -45.39
CA GLN A 180 8.01 -33.98 -44.21
C GLN A 180 6.96 -35.02 -44.58
N ASP A 181 6.93 -36.15 -43.86
CA ASP A 181 5.81 -37.10 -43.89
C ASP A 181 4.74 -36.68 -42.87
N LEU A 182 3.83 -35.81 -43.30
CA LEU A 182 2.79 -35.24 -42.43
C LEU A 182 1.79 -36.28 -41.89
N SER A 183 1.81 -37.53 -42.38
CA SER A 183 0.99 -38.60 -41.80
C SER A 183 1.40 -38.97 -40.37
N ASN A 184 2.66 -38.69 -40.00
CA ASN A 184 3.23 -38.89 -38.66
C ASN A 184 3.23 -37.61 -37.80
N ARG A 185 2.50 -36.57 -38.23
CA ARG A 185 2.49 -35.27 -37.56
C ARG A 185 1.73 -35.31 -36.24
N SER A 186 2.32 -34.73 -35.19
CA SER A 186 1.61 -34.35 -33.97
C SER A 186 1.74 -32.84 -33.76
N TYR A 187 0.67 -32.21 -33.29
CA TYR A 187 0.59 -30.75 -33.15
C TYR A 187 -0.03 -30.35 -31.83
N PHE A 188 0.59 -29.39 -31.16
CA PHE A 188 0.18 -28.89 -29.85
C PHE A 188 -0.14 -27.40 -29.91
N SER A 189 -1.40 -27.06 -29.70
CA SER A 189 -1.85 -25.67 -29.74
C SER A 189 -1.52 -24.92 -28.45
N ARG A 190 -1.48 -23.58 -28.50
CA ARG A 190 -1.26 -22.72 -27.32
C ARG A 190 -2.19 -23.00 -26.15
N ALA A 191 -3.44 -23.38 -26.42
CA ALA A 191 -4.47 -23.62 -25.41
C ALA A 191 -4.56 -25.09 -24.98
N GLN A 192 -3.80 -25.99 -25.60
CA GLN A 192 -3.79 -27.40 -25.22
C GLN A 192 -3.16 -27.55 -23.83
N ARG A 193 -3.74 -28.43 -23.01
CA ARG A 193 -3.32 -28.64 -21.62
C ARG A 193 -3.32 -30.13 -21.29
N PRO A 194 -2.49 -30.58 -20.33
CA PRO A 194 -2.60 -31.92 -19.79
C PRO A 194 -3.97 -32.15 -19.14
N ALA A 195 -4.41 -33.40 -19.13
CA ALA A 195 -5.69 -33.81 -18.57
C ALA A 195 -5.80 -33.49 -17.07
N ALA A 196 -7.04 -33.38 -16.60
CA ALA A 196 -7.42 -33.16 -15.20
C ALA A 196 -6.69 -31.99 -14.53
N ALA A 197 -6.40 -30.92 -15.28
CA ALA A 197 -5.58 -29.81 -14.82
C ALA A 197 -4.28 -30.26 -14.12
N CYS A 198 -3.63 -31.31 -14.62
CA CYS A 198 -2.39 -31.87 -14.07
C CYS A 198 -2.51 -32.48 -12.66
N VAL A 199 -3.71 -32.87 -12.21
CA VAL A 199 -3.85 -33.67 -10.99
C VAL A 199 -3.35 -35.09 -11.24
N LEU A 200 -2.49 -35.61 -10.35
CA LEU A 200 -1.90 -36.93 -10.44
C LEU A 200 -2.96 -38.02 -10.24
N ASP A 201 -3.17 -38.87 -11.24
CA ASP A 201 -4.02 -40.06 -11.12
C ASP A 201 -3.20 -41.24 -10.60
N LEU A 202 -3.34 -41.53 -9.30
CA LEU A 202 -2.60 -42.61 -8.62
C LEU A 202 -2.94 -44.00 -9.17
N GLN A 203 -3.99 -44.15 -9.99
CA GLN A 203 -4.29 -45.39 -10.74
C GLN A 203 -3.34 -45.60 -11.93
N ARG A 204 -2.51 -44.61 -12.30
CA ARG A 204 -1.48 -44.74 -13.35
C ARG A 204 -0.16 -45.27 -12.77
N PRO A 205 0.75 -45.83 -13.59
CA PRO A 205 2.09 -46.21 -13.15
C PRO A 205 2.90 -45.01 -12.63
N ALA A 206 3.77 -45.23 -11.64
CA ALA A 206 4.59 -44.17 -11.06
C ALA A 206 5.50 -43.48 -12.10
N GLU A 207 6.03 -44.20 -13.08
CA GLU A 207 6.81 -43.63 -14.18
C GLU A 207 6.05 -42.54 -14.97
N GLU A 208 4.74 -42.74 -15.21
CA GLU A 208 3.92 -41.75 -15.91
C GLU A 208 3.66 -40.50 -15.05
N LEU A 209 3.48 -40.70 -13.74
CA LEU A 209 3.28 -39.60 -12.79
C LEU A 209 4.57 -38.80 -12.59
N GLU A 210 5.72 -39.47 -12.50
CA GLU A 210 7.03 -38.84 -12.50
C GLU A 210 7.26 -38.05 -13.79
N ALA A 211 6.93 -38.63 -14.95
CA ALA A 211 7.03 -37.95 -16.24
C ALA A 211 6.17 -36.67 -16.28
N LEU A 212 4.96 -36.70 -15.71
CA LEU A 212 4.10 -35.52 -15.57
C LEU A 212 4.75 -34.45 -14.68
N VAL A 213 5.33 -34.82 -13.53
CA VAL A 213 6.04 -33.87 -12.64
C VAL A 213 7.22 -33.23 -13.38
N ARG A 214 8.07 -34.03 -14.03
CA ARG A 214 9.24 -33.54 -14.78
C ARG A 214 8.87 -32.68 -15.99
N ALA A 215 7.82 -33.07 -16.72
CA ALA A 215 7.34 -32.31 -17.88
C ALA A 215 6.77 -30.93 -17.50
N LEU A 216 6.34 -30.75 -16.25
CA LEU A 216 5.80 -29.48 -15.75
C LEU A 216 6.84 -28.67 -14.97
N ASP A 217 8.09 -29.14 -14.89
CA ASP A 217 9.19 -28.36 -14.33
C ASP A 217 9.87 -27.50 -15.40
N PHE A 218 9.49 -26.22 -15.40
CA PHE A 218 10.05 -25.14 -16.21
C PHE A 218 11.04 -24.27 -15.40
N GLY A 219 11.35 -24.65 -14.16
CA GLY A 219 12.14 -23.88 -13.21
C GLY A 219 11.60 -22.47 -12.95
N ARG A 220 12.38 -21.46 -13.35
CA ARG A 220 12.04 -20.04 -13.17
C ARG A 220 11.35 -19.40 -14.38
N TYR A 221 11.11 -20.15 -15.44
CA TYR A 221 10.41 -19.65 -16.63
C TYR A 221 8.89 -19.78 -16.46
N GLU A 222 8.15 -19.08 -17.32
CA GLU A 222 6.70 -19.21 -17.38
C GLU A 222 6.29 -20.66 -17.70
N ASN A 223 5.38 -21.21 -16.91
CA ASN A 223 4.77 -22.51 -17.16
C ASN A 223 3.30 -22.35 -17.54
N PRO A 224 2.98 -22.26 -18.83
CA PRO A 224 1.60 -22.14 -19.30
C PRO A 224 0.83 -23.46 -19.31
N LEU A 225 1.48 -24.62 -19.13
CA LEU A 225 0.82 -25.93 -19.23
C LEU A 225 0.07 -26.34 -17.95
N GLY A 226 0.60 -25.98 -16.77
CA GLY A 226 0.02 -26.36 -15.48
C GLY A 226 1.07 -26.90 -14.51
N ALA A 227 0.72 -27.11 -13.25
CA ALA A 227 1.61 -27.72 -12.25
C ALA A 227 1.11 -29.10 -11.82
N ALA A 228 1.97 -30.08 -11.59
CA ALA A 228 1.55 -31.40 -11.12
C ALA A 228 0.96 -31.28 -9.70
N LYS A 229 -0.23 -31.84 -9.46
CA LYS A 229 -0.98 -31.60 -8.21
C LYS A 229 -1.50 -32.88 -7.57
N LEU A 230 -1.58 -32.89 -6.25
CA LEU A 230 -2.40 -33.82 -5.49
C LEU A 230 -3.57 -33.07 -4.87
N ILE A 231 -4.66 -33.79 -4.63
CA ILE A 231 -5.88 -33.27 -4.02
C ILE A 231 -6.38 -34.25 -2.97
N HIS A 232 -6.85 -33.73 -1.84
CA HIS A 232 -7.44 -34.52 -0.76
C HIS A 232 -8.34 -33.64 0.11
N ASN A 233 -9.54 -34.12 0.46
CA ASN A 233 -10.47 -33.47 1.41
C ASN A 233 -10.67 -31.95 1.21
N GLY A 234 -10.90 -31.50 -0.03
CA GLY A 234 -11.15 -30.09 -0.32
C GLY A 234 -9.91 -29.21 -0.28
N ASP A 235 -8.71 -29.80 -0.38
CA ASP A 235 -7.44 -29.09 -0.41
C ASP A 235 -6.47 -29.67 -1.44
N ALA A 236 -5.47 -28.89 -1.87
CA ALA A 236 -4.52 -29.29 -2.91
C ALA A 236 -3.10 -28.76 -2.68
N VAL A 237 -2.12 -29.56 -3.10
CA VAL A 237 -0.68 -29.19 -3.13
C VAL A 237 -0.12 -29.42 -4.52
N ILE A 238 0.92 -28.65 -4.87
CA ILE A 238 1.73 -28.88 -6.06
C ILE A 238 2.87 -29.83 -5.69
N VAL A 239 3.09 -30.86 -6.49
CA VAL A 239 4.24 -31.76 -6.39
C VAL A 239 5.32 -31.23 -7.33
N THR A 240 6.41 -30.70 -6.78
CA THR A 240 7.53 -30.16 -7.55
C THR A 240 8.61 -31.20 -7.81
N ARG A 241 8.66 -32.26 -7.00
CA ARG A 241 9.62 -33.35 -7.17
C ARG A 241 9.03 -34.70 -6.76
N ALA A 242 9.12 -35.66 -7.66
CA ALA A 242 8.76 -37.05 -7.43
C ALA A 242 9.71 -38.00 -8.16
N THR A 243 9.74 -39.28 -7.77
CA THR A 243 10.52 -40.32 -8.47
C THR A 243 9.78 -41.66 -8.42
N ALA A 244 9.72 -42.36 -9.54
CA ALA A 244 9.21 -43.72 -9.62
C ALA A 244 10.22 -44.71 -9.05
N ARG A 245 9.74 -45.73 -8.34
CA ARG A 245 10.53 -46.84 -7.82
C ARG A 245 9.94 -48.19 -8.23
N ASP A 246 10.83 -49.12 -8.54
CA ASP A 246 10.50 -50.52 -8.85
C ASP A 246 10.28 -51.39 -7.58
N ASP A 247 10.00 -50.75 -6.44
CA ASP A 247 9.77 -51.43 -5.17
C ASP A 247 8.54 -52.33 -5.21
N ALA A 248 8.55 -53.43 -4.43
CA ALA A 248 7.42 -54.34 -4.35
C ALA A 248 6.19 -53.64 -3.75
N ARG A 249 5.14 -53.48 -4.57
CA ARG A 249 3.86 -52.89 -4.15
C ARG A 249 3.22 -53.67 -3.00
N TYR A 250 2.72 -52.95 -2.01
CA TYR A 250 1.65 -53.40 -1.12
C TYR A 250 0.58 -52.29 -1.01
N GLY A 251 -0.68 -52.63 -0.80
CA GLY A 251 -1.77 -51.64 -0.68
C GLY A 251 -2.47 -51.24 -1.99
N ALA A 252 -3.59 -50.52 -1.86
CA ALA A 252 -4.35 -49.99 -2.99
C ALA A 252 -3.66 -48.74 -3.58
N PRO A 253 -3.90 -48.38 -4.86
CA PRO A 253 -3.34 -47.14 -5.39
C PRO A 253 -3.83 -45.92 -4.58
N GLY A 254 -2.90 -45.05 -4.19
CA GLY A 254 -3.11 -43.94 -3.26
C GLY A 254 -2.79 -44.23 -1.80
N THR A 255 -2.48 -45.48 -1.41
CA THR A 255 -2.05 -45.80 -0.04
C THR A 255 -0.71 -45.14 0.28
N VAL A 256 -0.62 -44.44 1.41
CA VAL A 256 0.63 -43.96 2.00
C VAL A 256 1.38 -45.16 2.58
N LEU A 257 2.50 -45.53 1.96
CA LEU A 257 3.27 -46.73 2.32
C LEU A 257 4.26 -46.48 3.45
N ALA A 258 4.90 -45.31 3.42
CA ALA A 258 5.82 -44.85 4.44
C ALA A 258 5.98 -43.32 4.35
N VAL A 259 6.09 -42.70 5.51
CA VAL A 259 6.48 -41.29 5.67
C VAL A 259 7.90 -41.23 6.21
N HIS A 260 8.79 -40.58 5.47
CA HIS A 260 10.16 -40.28 5.86
C HIS A 260 10.38 -38.76 5.92
N ASP A 261 11.47 -38.32 6.55
CA ASP A 261 11.79 -36.90 6.69
C ASP A 261 11.94 -36.19 5.32
N ASN A 262 12.42 -36.91 4.30
CA ASN A 262 12.73 -36.35 2.98
C ASN A 262 11.81 -36.87 1.86
N GLU A 263 10.91 -37.81 2.15
CA GLU A 263 9.99 -38.34 1.14
C GLU A 263 8.74 -39.00 1.71
N VAL A 264 7.68 -39.01 0.90
CA VAL A 264 6.45 -39.77 1.15
C VAL A 264 6.28 -40.80 0.05
N LEU A 265 6.16 -42.08 0.43
CA LEU A 265 5.99 -43.18 -0.52
C LEU A 265 4.49 -43.46 -0.73
N LEU A 266 4.03 -43.36 -1.97
CA LEU A 266 2.65 -43.66 -2.35
C LEU A 266 2.59 -44.89 -3.26
N ALA A 267 1.66 -45.80 -2.97
CA ALA A 267 1.32 -46.87 -3.91
C ALA A 267 0.64 -46.30 -5.16
N THR A 268 1.07 -46.75 -6.33
CA THR A 268 0.39 -46.52 -7.61
C THR A 268 -0.16 -47.82 -8.17
N SER A 269 -0.62 -47.88 -9.43
CA SER A 269 -1.13 -49.15 -9.98
C SER A 269 -0.07 -50.24 -10.11
N ARG A 270 1.18 -49.89 -10.46
CA ARG A 270 2.27 -50.85 -10.70
C ARG A 270 3.53 -50.64 -9.86
N GLN A 271 3.83 -49.40 -9.48
CA GLN A 271 5.10 -48.99 -8.85
C GLN A 271 4.84 -48.17 -7.58
N VAL A 272 5.91 -47.77 -6.90
CA VAL A 272 5.85 -46.78 -5.81
C VAL A 272 6.26 -45.42 -6.36
N LEU A 273 5.51 -44.37 -6.01
CA LEU A 273 5.88 -42.98 -6.27
C LEU A 273 6.43 -42.37 -4.99
N ALA A 274 7.70 -41.99 -4.98
CA ALA A 274 8.30 -41.22 -3.90
C ALA A 274 8.12 -39.74 -4.17
N ILE A 275 7.41 -39.01 -3.30
CA ILE A 275 7.25 -37.55 -3.38
C ILE A 275 8.27 -36.91 -2.44
N GLN A 276 9.13 -36.05 -2.97
CA GLN A 276 10.19 -35.41 -2.17
C GLN A 276 9.94 -33.94 -1.89
N GLU A 277 9.25 -33.22 -2.78
CA GLU A 277 9.05 -31.78 -2.63
C GLU A 277 7.64 -31.39 -3.05
N VAL A 278 6.99 -30.59 -2.20
CA VAL A 278 5.65 -30.04 -2.43
C VAL A 278 5.60 -28.55 -2.08
N THR A 279 4.66 -27.85 -2.71
CA THR A 279 4.36 -26.44 -2.40
C THR A 279 2.85 -26.24 -2.31
N THR A 280 2.43 -25.13 -1.70
CA THR A 280 1.05 -24.63 -1.81
C THR A 280 0.75 -24.23 -3.26
N LEU A 281 -0.53 -24.03 -3.62
CA LEU A 281 -0.92 -23.63 -4.98
C LEU A 281 -0.34 -22.26 -5.41
N ASP A 282 0.01 -21.38 -4.46
CA ASP A 282 0.68 -20.11 -4.76
C ASP A 282 2.20 -20.24 -4.89
N GLY A 283 2.76 -21.43 -4.68
CA GLY A 283 4.19 -21.73 -4.83
C GLY A 283 5.00 -21.58 -3.54
N SER A 284 4.37 -21.30 -2.39
CA SER A 284 5.06 -21.25 -1.11
C SER A 284 5.57 -22.64 -0.70
N PRO A 285 6.83 -22.78 -0.26
CA PRO A 285 7.38 -24.06 0.20
C PRO A 285 6.55 -24.65 1.34
N LEU A 286 6.28 -25.95 1.27
CA LEU A 286 5.56 -26.68 2.31
C LEU A 286 6.38 -27.92 2.68
N SER A 287 6.74 -28.08 3.96
CA SER A 287 7.44 -29.29 4.37
C SER A 287 6.53 -30.51 4.26
N LEU A 288 7.10 -31.69 4.02
CA LEU A 288 6.32 -32.94 3.91
C LEU A 288 5.53 -33.22 5.21
N THR A 289 6.11 -32.91 6.37
CA THR A 289 5.44 -33.05 7.67
C THR A 289 4.25 -32.09 7.80
N GLU A 290 4.39 -30.82 7.42
CA GLU A 290 3.28 -29.85 7.45
C GLU A 290 2.17 -30.25 6.47
N TRP A 291 2.53 -30.72 5.27
CA TRP A 291 1.57 -31.24 4.30
C TRP A 291 0.76 -32.41 4.85
N LEU A 292 1.42 -33.44 5.37
CA LEU A 292 0.76 -34.62 5.93
C LEU A 292 -0.11 -34.27 7.14
N HIS A 293 0.38 -33.40 8.03
CA HIS A 293 -0.39 -32.91 9.17
C HIS A 293 -1.65 -32.14 8.71
N ARG A 294 -1.51 -31.26 7.71
CA ARG A 294 -2.63 -30.49 7.13
C ARG A 294 -3.72 -31.40 6.57
N TRP A 295 -3.34 -32.56 6.01
CA TRP A 295 -4.29 -33.53 5.44
C TRP A 295 -4.66 -34.67 6.39
N SER A 296 -4.11 -34.67 7.62
CA SER A 296 -4.29 -35.76 8.58
C SER A 296 -3.95 -37.14 8.01
N LEU A 297 -2.87 -37.21 7.22
CA LEU A 297 -2.39 -38.45 6.59
C LEU A 297 -1.19 -39.04 7.35
N THR A 298 -1.22 -40.35 7.54
CA THR A 298 -0.19 -41.16 8.18
C THR A 298 0.03 -42.49 7.44
N ASP A 299 1.00 -43.29 7.88
CA ASP A 299 1.28 -44.60 7.29
C ASP A 299 0.04 -45.50 7.25
N GLY A 300 -0.30 -45.99 6.05
CA GLY A 300 -1.46 -46.85 5.79
C GLY A 300 -2.72 -46.11 5.36
N ASP A 301 -2.77 -44.78 5.48
CA ASP A 301 -3.92 -44.00 5.03
C ASP A 301 -4.06 -43.98 3.51
N LEU A 302 -5.29 -43.76 3.04
CA LEU A 302 -5.62 -43.75 1.62
C LEU A 302 -5.86 -42.32 1.14
N LEU A 303 -5.00 -41.85 0.23
CA LEU A 303 -5.21 -40.59 -0.47
C LEU A 303 -6.20 -40.80 -1.61
N HIS A 304 -7.43 -40.32 -1.40
CA HIS A 304 -8.47 -40.31 -2.43
C HIS A 304 -8.16 -39.21 -3.46
N GLY A 305 -7.74 -39.61 -4.66
CA GLY A 305 -7.63 -38.71 -5.81
C GLY A 305 -8.99 -38.45 -6.48
N LEU A 306 -8.98 -37.83 -7.66
CA LEU A 306 -10.20 -37.57 -8.42
C LEU A 306 -10.82 -38.86 -8.98
N THR A 307 -12.15 -38.93 -8.96
CA THR A 307 -12.89 -39.89 -9.78
C THR A 307 -12.74 -39.57 -11.28
N ALA A 308 -12.98 -40.57 -12.15
CA ALA A 308 -12.90 -40.38 -13.60
C ALA A 308 -13.85 -39.29 -14.11
N GLU A 309 -15.03 -39.16 -13.51
CA GLU A 309 -16.00 -38.10 -13.85
C GLU A 309 -15.46 -36.71 -13.48
N GLN A 310 -14.93 -36.54 -12.27
CA GLN A 310 -14.33 -35.28 -11.82
C GLN A 310 -13.11 -34.90 -12.66
N ALA A 311 -12.24 -35.86 -12.98
CA ALA A 311 -11.10 -35.66 -13.86
C ALA A 311 -11.54 -35.19 -15.27
N GLY A 312 -12.60 -35.79 -15.81
CA GLY A 312 -13.20 -35.39 -17.09
C GLY A 312 -13.73 -33.95 -17.07
N ARG A 313 -14.49 -33.58 -16.03
CA ARG A 313 -15.00 -32.21 -15.84
C ARG A 313 -13.86 -31.20 -15.71
N LEU A 314 -12.84 -31.51 -14.91
CA LEU A 314 -11.68 -30.64 -14.71
C LEU A 314 -10.84 -30.46 -15.98
N THR A 315 -10.76 -31.50 -16.82
CA THR A 315 -10.10 -31.41 -18.14
C THR A 315 -10.80 -30.40 -19.03
N GLN A 316 -12.12 -30.54 -19.22
CA GLN A 316 -12.92 -29.62 -20.04
C GLN A 316 -12.86 -28.19 -19.50
N LEU A 317 -12.85 -28.04 -18.17
CA LEU A 317 -12.68 -26.76 -17.52
C LEU A 317 -11.33 -26.13 -17.87
N ASN A 318 -10.24 -26.87 -17.68
CA ASN A 318 -8.88 -26.36 -17.93
C ASN A 318 -8.70 -25.91 -19.39
N GLU A 319 -9.21 -26.67 -20.35
CA GLU A 319 -9.19 -26.31 -21.78
C GLU A 319 -9.92 -24.98 -22.07
N ARG A 320 -11.04 -24.73 -21.37
CA ARG A 320 -11.77 -23.47 -21.49
C ARG A 320 -11.00 -22.31 -20.85
N LEU A 321 -10.46 -22.50 -19.64
CA LEU A 321 -9.73 -21.46 -18.90
C LEU A 321 -8.38 -21.11 -19.54
N ALA A 322 -7.73 -22.06 -20.22
CA ALA A 322 -6.47 -21.83 -20.93
C ALA A 322 -6.53 -20.67 -21.95
N LYS A 323 -7.72 -20.38 -22.50
CA LYS A 323 -7.94 -19.27 -23.45
C LYS A 323 -7.95 -17.90 -22.77
N SER A 324 -8.41 -17.82 -21.52
CA SER A 324 -8.51 -16.59 -20.73
C SER A 324 -7.35 -16.39 -19.74
N GLU A 325 -6.57 -17.44 -19.46
CA GLU A 325 -5.42 -17.41 -18.54
C GLU A 325 -4.44 -16.26 -18.79
N PRO A 326 -3.97 -15.97 -20.03
CA PRO A 326 -3.06 -14.84 -20.25
C PRO A 326 -3.65 -13.48 -19.85
N ALA A 327 -4.97 -13.31 -20.01
CA ALA A 327 -5.65 -12.08 -19.59
C ALA A 327 -5.74 -11.98 -18.06
N TRP A 328 -5.92 -13.11 -17.36
CA TRP A 328 -5.89 -13.17 -15.90
C TRP A 328 -4.49 -12.94 -15.34
N VAL A 329 -3.46 -13.59 -15.90
CA VAL A 329 -2.06 -13.34 -15.53
C VAL A 329 -1.72 -11.85 -15.65
N LYS A 330 -2.07 -11.23 -16.78
CA LYS A 330 -1.86 -9.80 -16.97
C LYS A 330 -2.58 -8.96 -15.90
N ARG A 331 -3.87 -9.24 -15.65
CA ARG A 331 -4.64 -8.48 -14.65
C ARG A 331 -4.08 -8.64 -13.24
N LEU A 332 -3.76 -9.86 -12.82
CA LEU A 332 -3.19 -10.16 -11.51
C LEU A 332 -1.83 -9.50 -11.32
N SER A 333 -0.98 -9.49 -12.36
CA SER A 333 0.34 -8.83 -12.30
C SER A 333 0.28 -7.31 -12.13
N GLN A 334 -0.89 -6.70 -12.36
CA GLN A 334 -1.10 -5.25 -12.39
C GLN A 334 -2.08 -4.79 -11.31
N LEU A 335 -2.37 -5.59 -10.28
CA LEU A 335 -3.37 -5.25 -9.26
C LEU A 335 -3.07 -3.91 -8.58
N THR A 336 -4.11 -3.09 -8.46
CA THR A 336 -4.11 -1.85 -7.68
C THR A 336 -5.26 -1.92 -6.67
N PRO A 337 -5.06 -2.56 -5.50
CA PRO A 337 -6.13 -2.71 -4.51
C PRO A 337 -6.71 -1.36 -4.06
N VAL A 338 -8.02 -1.29 -3.85
CA VAL A 338 -8.63 -0.12 -3.21
C VAL A 338 -8.14 0.04 -1.77
N GLU A 339 -7.84 1.27 -1.36
CA GLU A 339 -7.38 1.57 -0.01
C GLU A 339 -8.55 1.71 0.97
N LEU A 340 -8.38 1.19 2.19
CA LEU A 340 -9.35 1.34 3.28
C LEU A 340 -8.72 2.16 4.43
N PRO A 341 -9.07 3.45 4.58
CA PRO A 341 -8.46 4.32 5.60
C PRO A 341 -8.89 4.00 7.03
N TYR A 342 -9.90 3.14 7.22
CA TYR A 342 -10.50 2.81 8.52
C TYR A 342 -9.98 1.50 9.14
N VAL A 343 -8.94 0.89 8.56
CA VAL A 343 -8.41 -0.39 9.01
C VAL A 343 -7.51 -0.15 10.22
N ARG A 344 -7.89 -0.73 11.37
CA ARG A 344 -7.02 -0.85 12.54
C ARG A 344 -5.89 -1.84 12.20
N ALA A 345 -4.70 -1.65 12.76
CA ALA A 345 -3.59 -2.59 12.57
C ALA A 345 -4.07 -4.02 12.91
N ALA A 346 -4.27 -4.83 11.86
CA ALA A 346 -4.84 -6.16 12.00
C ALA A 346 -3.76 -7.11 12.55
N ASN A 347 -4.14 -7.96 13.50
CA ASN A 347 -3.35 -9.14 13.79
C ASN A 347 -3.35 -10.05 12.55
N GLU A 348 -2.22 -10.72 12.27
CA GLU A 348 -2.04 -11.62 11.12
C GLU A 348 -2.85 -12.93 11.22
N THR A 349 -3.96 -12.93 11.96
CA THR A 349 -4.80 -14.11 12.16
C THR A 349 -5.65 -14.41 10.92
N ILE A 350 -5.56 -15.65 10.45
CA ILE A 350 -6.29 -16.19 9.29
C ILE A 350 -7.79 -16.38 9.61
N HIS A 351 -8.14 -16.58 10.89
CA HIS A 351 -9.53 -16.66 11.35
C HIS A 351 -10.02 -15.30 11.81
N ARG A 352 -10.95 -14.72 11.04
CA ARG A 352 -11.59 -13.43 11.33
C ARG A 352 -13.01 -13.65 11.82
N GLU A 353 -13.42 -12.86 12.81
CA GLU A 353 -14.82 -12.77 13.22
C GLU A 353 -15.55 -11.79 12.28
N TRP A 354 -16.50 -12.31 11.50
CA TRP A 354 -17.27 -11.54 10.54
C TRP A 354 -18.60 -11.09 11.14
N GLN A 355 -18.94 -9.83 10.90
CA GLN A 355 -20.24 -9.25 11.23
C GLN A 355 -20.91 -8.76 9.95
N SER A 356 -22.24 -8.79 9.91
CA SER A 356 -23.03 -8.33 8.76
C SER A 356 -23.94 -7.18 9.16
N LEU A 357 -24.01 -6.15 8.30
CA LEU A 357 -24.86 -4.99 8.46
C LEU A 357 -25.63 -4.72 7.17
N LYS A 358 -26.96 -4.72 7.25
CA LYS A 358 -27.80 -4.31 6.11
C LYS A 358 -27.65 -2.81 5.83
N LEU A 359 -27.39 -2.43 4.58
CA LEU A 359 -27.36 -1.02 4.18
C LEU A 359 -28.79 -0.44 4.19
N PRO A 360 -28.96 0.86 4.51
CA PRO A 360 -30.27 1.52 4.48
C PRO A 360 -31.02 1.35 3.14
N THR A 361 -32.23 0.78 3.26
CA THR A 361 -32.99 0.14 2.17
C THR A 361 -33.57 1.13 1.16
N VAL A 362 -33.29 0.88 -0.13
CA VAL A 362 -34.12 1.25 -1.28
C VAL A 362 -33.98 0.10 -2.29
N ASN A 363 -35.08 -0.32 -2.91
CA ASN A 363 -35.08 -1.34 -3.96
C ASN A 363 -34.26 -0.81 -5.15
N ALA A 364 -33.05 -1.32 -5.33
CA ALA A 364 -32.09 -0.84 -6.33
C ALA A 364 -31.51 -2.03 -7.11
N THR A 365 -31.22 -1.79 -8.37
CA THR A 365 -30.59 -2.76 -9.25
C THR A 365 -29.13 -2.99 -8.86
N VAL A 366 -28.59 -4.15 -9.27
CA VAL A 366 -27.16 -4.47 -9.10
C VAL A 366 -26.26 -3.37 -9.69
N ASP A 367 -26.64 -2.82 -10.85
CA ASP A 367 -25.85 -1.78 -11.52
C ASP A 367 -25.84 -0.46 -10.75
N GLU A 368 -26.95 -0.09 -10.10
CA GLU A 368 -27.02 1.10 -9.24
C GLU A 368 -26.14 0.94 -8.00
N TRP A 369 -26.18 -0.22 -7.36
CA TRP A 369 -25.31 -0.53 -6.21
C TRP A 369 -23.84 -0.50 -6.59
N LEU A 370 -23.45 -1.19 -7.67
CA LEU A 370 -22.07 -1.20 -8.15
C LEU A 370 -21.56 0.21 -8.48
N THR A 371 -22.39 1.03 -9.12
CA THR A 371 -22.03 2.42 -9.44
C THR A 371 -21.82 3.23 -8.16
N ALA A 372 -22.70 3.08 -7.17
CA ALA A 372 -22.57 3.76 -5.88
C ALA A 372 -21.33 3.32 -5.10
N ILE A 373 -21.05 2.01 -5.05
CA ILE A 373 -19.87 1.44 -4.36
C ILE A 373 -18.58 1.93 -5.03
N ALA A 374 -18.50 1.88 -6.36
CA ALA A 374 -17.35 2.37 -7.12
C ALA A 374 -17.12 3.86 -6.87
N CYS A 375 -18.17 4.69 -6.97
CA CYS A 375 -18.06 6.12 -6.72
C CYS A 375 -17.72 6.44 -5.25
N TYR A 376 -18.27 5.68 -4.29
CA TYR A 376 -17.95 5.82 -2.87
C TYR A 376 -16.47 5.60 -2.62
N PHE A 377 -15.91 4.48 -3.08
CA PHE A 377 -14.49 4.19 -2.88
C PHE A 377 -13.59 5.18 -3.63
N GLY A 378 -13.89 5.51 -4.89
CA GLY A 378 -13.13 6.51 -5.63
C GLY A 378 -13.15 7.88 -4.96
N LYS A 379 -14.28 8.28 -4.36
CA LYS A 379 -14.40 9.52 -3.59
C LYS A 379 -13.68 9.45 -2.25
N LEU A 380 -13.74 8.32 -1.57
CA LEU A 380 -13.08 8.09 -0.28
C LEU A 380 -11.55 8.13 -0.41
N THR A 381 -11.00 7.46 -1.42
CA THR A 381 -9.55 7.30 -1.62
C THR A 381 -8.96 8.34 -2.57
N GLN A 382 -9.80 9.12 -3.28
CA GLN A 382 -9.41 9.98 -4.40
C GLN A 382 -8.76 9.22 -5.59
N GLN A 383 -8.85 7.89 -5.62
CA GLN A 383 -8.35 7.07 -6.72
C GLN A 383 -9.31 7.11 -7.92
N THR A 384 -8.74 7.25 -9.12
CA THR A 384 -9.50 7.17 -10.39
C THR A 384 -9.44 5.78 -11.03
N ALA A 385 -8.59 4.88 -10.51
CA ALA A 385 -8.52 3.50 -10.95
C ALA A 385 -8.10 2.60 -9.78
N PHE A 386 -8.81 1.50 -9.57
CA PHE A 386 -8.54 0.53 -8.51
C PHE A 386 -9.22 -0.82 -8.81
N ASP A 387 -8.80 -1.86 -8.10
CA ASP A 387 -9.28 -3.23 -8.23
C ASP A 387 -9.99 -3.65 -6.94
N VAL A 388 -11.13 -4.32 -7.10
CA VAL A 388 -11.87 -4.99 -6.02
C VAL A 388 -12.10 -6.45 -6.37
N ALA A 389 -12.13 -7.32 -5.36
CA ALA A 389 -12.50 -8.71 -5.57
C ALA A 389 -13.97 -8.76 -5.98
N TYR A 390 -14.30 -9.63 -6.92
CA TYR A 390 -15.64 -9.71 -7.49
C TYR A 390 -16.08 -11.15 -7.60
N GLU A 391 -17.22 -11.45 -7.02
CA GLU A 391 -17.90 -12.74 -7.11
C GLU A 391 -19.32 -12.49 -7.61
N SER A 392 -19.76 -13.27 -8.58
CA SER A 392 -21.12 -13.19 -9.08
C SER A 392 -21.58 -14.59 -9.37
N TYR A 393 -22.70 -14.94 -8.76
CA TYR A 393 -23.37 -16.18 -9.02
C TYR A 393 -24.14 -16.09 -10.35
N ASP A 394 -23.88 -17.02 -11.26
CA ASP A 394 -24.59 -17.21 -12.53
C ASP A 394 -24.53 -18.70 -12.89
N GLU A 395 -25.48 -19.22 -13.67
CA GLU A 395 -25.61 -20.64 -14.04
C GLU A 395 -24.33 -21.22 -14.68
N ALA A 396 -23.51 -20.37 -15.32
CA ALA A 396 -22.20 -20.75 -15.83
C ALA A 396 -21.18 -21.03 -14.71
N HIS A 397 -21.24 -20.29 -13.59
CA HIS A 397 -20.46 -20.53 -12.37
C HIS A 397 -20.96 -21.79 -11.64
N GLU A 398 -22.28 -22.04 -11.62
CA GLU A 398 -22.88 -23.25 -11.03
C GLU A 398 -22.32 -24.54 -11.66
N GLN A 399 -22.17 -24.57 -12.99
CA GLN A 399 -21.56 -25.73 -13.68
C GLN A 399 -20.08 -25.95 -13.31
N LEU A 400 -19.42 -24.89 -12.85
CA LEU A 400 -17.98 -24.77 -12.57
C LEU A 400 -17.63 -25.08 -11.10
N THR A 401 -18.47 -24.66 -10.15
CA THR A 401 -18.21 -24.74 -8.70
C THR A 401 -19.12 -25.71 -7.95
N SER A 402 -20.11 -26.34 -8.60
CA SER A 402 -21.00 -27.38 -8.03
C SER A 402 -20.33 -28.69 -7.60
N VAL A 403 -19.00 -28.74 -7.52
CA VAL A 403 -18.26 -29.87 -6.96
C VAL A 403 -17.39 -29.30 -5.85
N ASP A 404 -17.82 -29.45 -4.59
CA ASP A 404 -17.09 -28.98 -3.40
C ASP A 404 -15.61 -29.41 -3.43
N GLU A 405 -15.33 -30.60 -3.96
CA GLU A 405 -13.98 -31.15 -4.08
C GLU A 405 -13.08 -30.49 -5.15
N LEU A 406 -13.63 -29.80 -6.17
CA LEU A 406 -12.82 -29.07 -7.17
C LEU A 406 -12.54 -27.61 -6.77
N SER A 407 -13.32 -27.09 -5.81
CA SER A 407 -13.18 -25.73 -5.28
C SER A 407 -11.76 -25.33 -4.83
N PRO A 408 -10.89 -26.20 -4.28
CA PRO A 408 -9.53 -25.79 -3.92
C PRO A 408 -8.66 -25.41 -5.11
N LEU A 409 -8.95 -25.89 -6.33
CA LEU A 409 -8.11 -25.69 -7.52
C LEU A 409 -8.43 -24.42 -8.29
N VAL A 410 -9.64 -23.89 -8.12
CA VAL A 410 -10.20 -22.81 -8.94
C VAL A 410 -10.39 -21.57 -8.07
N SER A 411 -10.07 -20.39 -8.58
CA SER A 411 -10.37 -19.15 -7.84
C SER A 411 -11.88 -18.95 -7.76
N LYS A 412 -12.41 -18.67 -6.56
CA LYS A 412 -13.80 -18.23 -6.38
C LYS A 412 -14.01 -16.76 -6.77
N LEU A 413 -12.92 -16.01 -6.84
CA LEU A 413 -12.96 -14.57 -7.07
C LEU A 413 -12.45 -14.25 -8.45
N ALA A 414 -13.12 -13.30 -9.09
CA ALA A 414 -12.61 -12.52 -10.19
C ALA A 414 -12.08 -11.17 -9.69
N VAL A 415 -11.42 -10.42 -10.59
CA VAL A 415 -11.00 -9.03 -10.33
C VAL A 415 -11.89 -8.10 -11.12
N LEU A 416 -12.63 -7.23 -10.43
CA LEU A 416 -13.35 -6.12 -11.05
C LEU A 416 -12.45 -4.88 -11.03
N HIS A 417 -11.99 -4.51 -12.22
CA HIS A 417 -11.25 -3.27 -12.42
C HIS A 417 -12.23 -2.10 -12.56
N VAL A 418 -12.07 -1.10 -11.70
CA VAL A 418 -12.87 0.12 -11.70
C VAL A 418 -12.03 1.25 -12.27
N GLU A 419 -12.55 1.93 -13.30
CA GLU A 419 -11.98 3.17 -13.85
C GLU A 419 -13.04 4.27 -13.76
N LEU A 420 -12.70 5.37 -13.10
CA LEU A 420 -13.54 6.53 -12.86
C LEU A 420 -12.94 7.76 -13.53
N ASP A 421 -13.36 8.02 -14.77
CA ASP A 421 -13.05 9.29 -15.43
C ASP A 421 -13.68 10.44 -14.62
N PRO A 422 -12.89 11.45 -14.18
CA PRO A 422 -13.39 12.64 -13.49
C PRO A 422 -14.57 13.35 -14.19
N GLN A 423 -14.67 13.25 -15.52
CA GLN A 423 -15.67 13.91 -16.35
C GLN A 423 -16.82 12.98 -16.77
N ALA A 424 -16.77 11.69 -16.42
CA ALA A 424 -17.82 10.75 -16.77
C ALA A 424 -19.10 11.01 -15.97
N SER A 425 -20.24 10.88 -16.67
CA SER A 425 -21.55 10.80 -16.02
C SER A 425 -21.70 9.48 -15.27
N PHE A 426 -22.61 9.42 -14.30
CA PHE A 426 -22.89 8.17 -13.58
C PHE A 426 -23.37 7.04 -14.50
N THR A 427 -24.08 7.36 -15.59
CA THR A 427 -24.45 6.38 -16.62
C THR A 427 -23.21 5.81 -17.32
N ALA A 428 -22.23 6.65 -17.67
CA ALA A 428 -20.99 6.17 -18.29
C ALA A 428 -20.17 5.29 -17.32
N VAL A 429 -20.15 5.63 -16.03
CA VAL A 429 -19.55 4.77 -14.98
C VAL A 429 -20.26 3.42 -14.91
N SER A 430 -21.60 3.42 -14.86
CA SER A 430 -22.43 2.21 -14.83
C SER A 430 -22.21 1.33 -16.07
N ASP A 431 -22.16 1.92 -17.27
CA ASP A 431 -21.92 1.22 -18.53
C ASP A 431 -20.51 0.60 -18.57
N SER A 432 -19.50 1.32 -18.06
CA SER A 432 -18.13 0.80 -17.92
C SER A 432 -18.08 -0.42 -17.00
N LEU A 433 -18.71 -0.33 -15.83
CA LEU A 433 -18.80 -1.45 -14.87
C LEU A 433 -19.55 -2.65 -15.47
N ARG A 434 -20.65 -2.43 -16.19
CA ARG A 434 -21.39 -3.49 -16.89
C ARG A 434 -20.52 -4.16 -17.96
N ALA A 435 -19.74 -3.40 -18.72
CA ALA A 435 -18.82 -3.94 -19.71
C ALA A 435 -17.69 -4.76 -19.06
N GLN A 436 -17.15 -4.33 -17.91
CA GLN A 436 -16.16 -5.11 -17.15
C GLN A 436 -16.75 -6.41 -16.62
N ARG A 437 -17.96 -6.38 -16.04
CA ARG A 437 -18.68 -7.58 -15.60
C ARG A 437 -18.93 -8.56 -16.74
N ALA A 438 -19.39 -8.09 -17.89
CA ALA A 438 -19.61 -8.94 -19.06
C ALA A 438 -18.30 -9.61 -19.54
N ARG A 439 -17.15 -8.91 -19.43
CA ARG A 439 -15.83 -9.49 -19.73
C ARG A 439 -15.44 -10.58 -18.73
N ILE A 440 -15.70 -10.36 -17.43
CA ILE A 440 -15.46 -11.34 -16.37
C ILE A 440 -16.31 -12.59 -16.62
N LEU A 441 -17.62 -12.44 -16.81
CA LEU A 441 -18.54 -13.54 -17.09
C LEU A 441 -18.12 -14.33 -18.34
N LYS A 442 -17.68 -13.64 -19.40
CA LYS A 442 -17.17 -14.29 -20.62
C LYS A 442 -15.87 -15.05 -20.40
N ARG A 443 -14.96 -14.54 -19.55
CA ARG A 443 -13.64 -15.14 -19.28
C ARG A 443 -13.71 -16.27 -18.25
N GLY A 444 -14.73 -16.26 -17.39
CA GLY A 444 -14.83 -17.14 -16.24
C GLY A 444 -13.78 -16.79 -15.18
N THR A 445 -13.25 -17.80 -14.52
CA THR A 445 -12.25 -17.69 -13.44
C THR A 445 -10.87 -18.19 -13.92
N TRP A 446 -9.95 -18.51 -13.01
CA TRP A 446 -8.63 -19.08 -13.27
C TRP A 446 -8.29 -20.21 -12.28
N LEU A 447 -7.32 -21.04 -12.63
CA LEU A 447 -6.74 -22.02 -11.72
C LEU A 447 -5.80 -21.33 -10.73
N ARG A 448 -5.92 -21.64 -9.44
CA ARG A 448 -5.13 -21.00 -8.37
C ARG A 448 -3.63 -21.24 -8.51
N ASP A 449 -3.23 -22.32 -9.20
CA ASP A 449 -1.83 -22.63 -9.47
C ASP A 449 -1.13 -21.61 -10.40
N VAL A 450 -1.87 -20.70 -11.05
CA VAL A 450 -1.32 -19.67 -11.92
C VAL A 450 -0.30 -18.78 -11.20
N VAL A 451 -0.49 -18.53 -9.90
CA VAL A 451 0.42 -17.70 -9.08
C VAL A 451 1.79 -18.36 -9.01
N SER A 452 1.84 -19.69 -8.81
CA SER A 452 3.11 -20.43 -8.78
C SER A 452 3.77 -20.53 -10.16
N ARG A 453 3.00 -20.53 -11.25
CA ARG A 453 3.49 -20.84 -12.61
C ARG A 453 4.10 -19.68 -13.37
N PHE A 454 3.72 -18.44 -13.02
CA PHE A 454 4.17 -17.25 -13.71
C PHE A 454 5.05 -16.39 -12.81
N PRO A 455 6.32 -16.12 -13.17
CA PRO A 455 7.24 -15.32 -12.35
C PRO A 455 6.67 -13.94 -11.97
N ALA A 456 5.96 -13.29 -12.89
CA ALA A 456 5.32 -11.99 -12.65
C ALA A 456 4.29 -11.99 -11.51
N LEU A 457 3.75 -13.16 -11.14
CA LEU A 457 2.80 -13.34 -10.04
C LEU A 457 3.47 -13.91 -8.79
N ARG A 458 4.41 -14.85 -8.96
CA ARG A 458 5.12 -15.54 -7.88
C ARG A 458 5.86 -14.57 -6.94
N ASP A 459 6.31 -13.44 -7.46
CA ASP A 459 7.05 -12.44 -6.66
C ASP A 459 6.11 -11.45 -5.94
N GLN A 460 4.79 -11.58 -6.10
CA GLN A 460 3.80 -10.67 -5.50
C GLN A 460 3.22 -11.22 -4.20
N ALA A 461 3.79 -10.79 -3.06
CA ALA A 461 3.37 -11.22 -1.72
C ALA A 461 1.85 -11.14 -1.46
N SER A 462 1.15 -10.17 -2.06
CA SER A 462 -0.31 -10.02 -1.94
C SER A 462 -1.10 -11.15 -2.59
N LEU A 463 -0.55 -11.89 -3.55
CA LEU A 463 -1.26 -13.01 -4.18
C LEU A 463 -1.17 -14.30 -3.36
N HIS A 464 -0.24 -14.36 -2.41
CA HIS A 464 -0.05 -15.53 -1.54
C HIS A 464 -1.13 -15.60 -0.45
N ASP A 465 -1.43 -16.83 -0.01
CA ASP A 465 -2.45 -17.14 0.99
C ASP A 465 -3.86 -16.64 0.62
N GLY A 466 -4.09 -16.31 -0.65
CA GLY A 466 -5.35 -15.73 -1.12
C GLY A 466 -5.59 -14.28 -0.68
N LYS A 467 -4.56 -13.53 -0.25
CA LYS A 467 -4.66 -12.11 0.18
C LYS A 467 -4.90 -11.12 -0.96
N LEU A 468 -5.81 -11.43 -1.88
CA LEU A 468 -5.95 -10.72 -3.16
C LEU A 468 -6.27 -9.23 -2.97
N LEU A 469 -7.40 -8.91 -2.36
CA LEU A 469 -7.95 -7.55 -2.32
C LEU A 469 -8.71 -7.32 -0.99
N PRO A 470 -8.53 -6.16 -0.34
CA PRO A 470 -9.12 -5.88 0.98
C PRO A 470 -10.63 -5.61 0.92
N VAL A 471 -11.16 -5.32 -0.28
CA VAL A 471 -12.58 -5.12 -0.54
C VAL A 471 -13.06 -6.14 -1.57
N ALA A 472 -14.19 -6.77 -1.26
CA ALA A 472 -14.91 -7.65 -2.16
C ALA A 472 -16.31 -7.13 -2.47
N ILE A 473 -16.83 -7.48 -3.65
CA ILE A 473 -18.22 -7.31 -4.04
C ILE A 473 -18.75 -8.68 -4.44
N GLN A 474 -19.81 -9.13 -3.81
CA GLN A 474 -20.44 -10.43 -4.07
C GLN A 474 -21.88 -10.22 -4.52
N ILE A 475 -22.30 -10.85 -5.60
CA ILE A 475 -23.69 -10.81 -6.10
C ILE A 475 -24.30 -12.20 -5.97
N ASP A 476 -25.39 -12.30 -5.21
CA ASP A 476 -26.15 -13.53 -4.96
C ASP A 476 -25.30 -14.75 -4.51
N PRO A 477 -24.44 -14.62 -3.47
CA PRO A 477 -23.53 -15.70 -3.09
C PRO A 477 -24.27 -16.96 -2.60
N GLN A 478 -23.78 -18.15 -2.98
CA GLN A 478 -24.30 -19.44 -2.49
C GLN A 478 -23.65 -19.86 -1.16
N ASN A 479 -24.47 -20.15 -0.15
CA ASN A 479 -24.13 -20.53 1.23
C ASN A 479 -23.44 -19.43 2.06
N ASP A 480 -23.85 -19.30 3.34
CA ASP A 480 -23.47 -18.28 4.33
C ASP A 480 -22.23 -17.46 3.94
N SER A 481 -22.49 -16.35 3.22
CA SER A 481 -21.73 -15.10 3.01
C SER A 481 -20.32 -15.01 3.62
N THR A 482 -19.48 -16.01 3.38
CA THR A 482 -18.12 -16.06 3.91
C THR A 482 -17.31 -15.18 2.99
N PRO A 483 -16.81 -14.04 3.47
CA PRO A 483 -16.10 -13.13 2.59
C PRO A 483 -14.81 -13.80 2.13
N PRO A 484 -14.35 -13.46 0.92
CA PRO A 484 -13.16 -14.08 0.39
C PRO A 484 -11.96 -13.91 1.31
N THR A 485 -11.08 -14.92 1.28
CA THR A 485 -9.77 -14.83 1.91
C THR A 485 -9.08 -13.53 1.49
N GLY A 486 -8.49 -12.81 2.45
CA GLY A 486 -7.85 -11.52 2.21
C GLY A 486 -8.74 -10.28 2.31
N ALA A 487 -10.07 -10.41 2.16
CA ALA A 487 -10.96 -9.28 2.33
C ALA A 487 -11.06 -8.88 3.81
N LEU A 488 -11.18 -7.58 4.05
CA LEU A 488 -11.54 -6.97 5.34
C LEU A 488 -12.99 -6.47 5.32
N LEU A 489 -13.49 -6.20 4.12
CA LEU A 489 -14.81 -5.67 3.83
C LEU A 489 -15.37 -6.38 2.60
N SER A 490 -16.60 -6.89 2.67
CA SER A 490 -17.33 -7.41 1.53
C SER A 490 -18.69 -6.75 1.42
N VAL A 491 -19.03 -6.26 0.24
CA VAL A 491 -20.34 -5.71 -0.08
C VAL A 491 -21.14 -6.77 -0.84
N VAL A 492 -22.15 -7.32 -0.20
CA VAL A 492 -23.01 -8.37 -0.76
C VAL A 492 -24.27 -7.70 -1.32
N ILE A 493 -24.59 -7.96 -2.58
CA ILE A 493 -25.78 -7.47 -3.27
C ILE A 493 -26.69 -8.67 -3.54
N ASP A 494 -27.89 -8.63 -2.97
CA ASP A 494 -28.97 -9.57 -3.25
C ASP A 494 -29.82 -8.98 -4.39
N SER A 495 -29.80 -9.59 -5.57
CA SER A 495 -30.48 -9.09 -6.75
C SER A 495 -32.01 -9.18 -6.64
N SER A 496 -32.54 -9.98 -5.72
CA SER A 496 -33.97 -10.10 -5.47
C SER A 496 -34.23 -10.40 -3.98
N PRO A 497 -34.37 -9.34 -3.15
CA PRO A 497 -35.20 -8.18 -3.44
C PRO A 497 -34.47 -6.85 -3.79
N GLY A 498 -33.16 -6.86 -4.09
CA GLY A 498 -32.38 -5.64 -4.32
C GLY A 498 -31.69 -5.09 -3.06
N ASP A 499 -31.57 -5.93 -2.02
CA ASP A 499 -30.93 -5.58 -0.76
C ASP A 499 -29.40 -5.57 -0.89
N CYS A 500 -28.74 -4.81 -0.01
CA CYS A 500 -27.28 -4.79 0.06
C CYS A 500 -26.82 -4.90 1.52
N TYR A 501 -25.77 -5.68 1.75
CA TYR A 501 -25.19 -5.96 3.05
C TYR A 501 -23.69 -5.67 3.06
N LEU A 502 -23.21 -5.13 4.18
CA LEU A 502 -21.80 -4.92 4.46
C LEU A 502 -21.33 -6.00 5.44
N HIS A 503 -20.50 -6.92 4.96
CA HIS A 503 -19.79 -7.88 5.80
C HIS A 503 -18.41 -7.31 6.12
N TYR A 504 -18.05 -7.24 7.39
CA TYR A 504 -16.77 -6.66 7.81
C TYR A 504 -16.10 -7.51 8.88
N ALA A 505 -14.77 -7.52 8.84
CA ALA A 505 -13.95 -8.18 9.84
C ALA A 505 -13.89 -7.30 11.10
N ASN A 506 -14.57 -7.72 12.17
CA ASN A 506 -14.75 -6.93 13.40
C ASN A 506 -13.43 -6.71 14.19
N ASP A 507 -12.41 -7.52 13.90
CA ASP A 507 -11.04 -7.35 14.40
C ASP A 507 -10.30 -6.17 13.74
N SER A 508 -10.73 -5.73 12.56
CA SER A 508 -10.05 -4.77 11.71
C SER A 508 -10.86 -3.48 11.51
N ILE A 509 -12.19 -3.59 11.48
CA ILE A 509 -13.13 -2.47 11.29
C ILE A 509 -14.12 -2.47 12.46
N SER A 510 -14.26 -1.34 13.14
CA SER A 510 -15.18 -1.24 14.27
C SER A 510 -16.64 -1.19 13.82
N ALA A 511 -17.57 -1.64 14.65
CA ALA A 511 -19.01 -1.56 14.35
C ALA A 511 -19.47 -0.12 14.05
N ALA A 512 -18.87 0.90 14.67
CA ALA A 512 -19.17 2.30 14.40
C ALA A 512 -18.68 2.75 13.01
N ASP A 513 -17.47 2.32 12.63
CA ASP A 513 -16.90 2.61 11.31
C ASP A 513 -17.67 1.87 10.20
N ALA A 514 -18.03 0.61 10.43
CA ALA A 514 -18.86 -0.17 9.50
C ALA A 514 -20.25 0.46 9.31
N ALA A 515 -20.87 0.93 10.40
CA ALA A 515 -22.15 1.64 10.32
C ALA A 515 -22.05 2.97 9.57
N CYS A 516 -20.94 3.69 9.73
CA CYS A 516 -20.61 4.88 8.96
C CYS A 516 -20.49 4.55 7.46
N ILE A 517 -19.64 3.57 7.10
CA ILE A 517 -19.45 3.12 5.71
C ILE A 517 -20.78 2.74 5.06
N ALA A 518 -21.61 1.93 5.72
CA ALA A 518 -22.91 1.51 5.20
C ALA A 518 -23.86 2.69 4.94
N GLN A 519 -23.91 3.67 5.85
CA GLN A 519 -24.72 4.88 5.68
C GLN A 519 -24.20 5.76 4.53
N GLN A 520 -22.88 5.90 4.39
CA GLN A 520 -22.29 6.72 3.34
C GLN A 520 -22.46 6.10 1.95
N ILE A 521 -22.33 4.77 1.81
CA ILE A 521 -22.60 4.09 0.53
C ILE A 521 -24.07 4.30 0.12
N ALA A 522 -25.02 4.13 1.06
CA ALA A 522 -26.43 4.38 0.79
C ALA A 522 -26.71 5.84 0.42
N TRP A 523 -26.04 6.80 1.08
CA TRP A 523 -26.15 8.22 0.79
C TRP A 523 -25.56 8.61 -0.57
N VAL A 524 -24.43 7.99 -0.97
CA VAL A 524 -23.87 8.17 -2.31
C VAL A 524 -24.84 7.67 -3.39
N ARG A 525 -25.46 6.51 -3.18
CA ARG A 525 -26.49 5.98 -4.09
C ARG A 525 -27.66 6.95 -4.25
N GLU A 526 -28.18 7.51 -3.16
CA GLU A 526 -29.28 8.50 -3.20
C GLU A 526 -28.90 9.76 -3.98
N GLN A 527 -27.69 10.28 -3.79
CA GLN A 527 -27.19 11.41 -4.56
C GLN A 527 -27.11 11.10 -6.06
N ILE A 528 -26.65 9.90 -6.43
CA ILE A 528 -26.61 9.45 -7.83
C ILE A 528 -28.03 9.36 -8.42
N ALA A 529 -28.97 8.74 -7.68
CA ALA A 529 -30.36 8.59 -8.11
C ALA A 529 -31.11 9.93 -8.26
N SER A 530 -30.72 10.96 -7.52
CA SER A 530 -31.30 12.30 -7.64
C SER A 530 -31.03 12.96 -8.99
N ALA A 531 -30.01 12.50 -9.73
CA ALA A 531 -29.55 13.05 -11.01
C ALA A 531 -29.23 14.57 -10.97
N GLN A 532 -28.94 15.12 -9.78
CA GLN A 532 -28.60 16.54 -9.61
C GLN A 532 -27.11 16.84 -9.80
N LEU A 533 -26.27 15.82 -9.69
CA LEU A 533 -24.81 15.94 -9.79
C LEU A 533 -24.33 15.53 -11.17
N SER A 534 -23.32 16.22 -11.69
CA SER A 534 -22.77 15.96 -13.02
C SER A 534 -21.55 15.03 -12.99
N SER A 535 -20.89 14.90 -11.84
CA SER A 535 -19.68 14.09 -11.66
C SER A 535 -19.63 13.44 -10.27
N TRP A 536 -19.00 12.26 -10.18
CA TRP A 536 -18.72 11.61 -8.91
C TRP A 536 -17.82 12.44 -7.98
N ARG A 537 -17.04 13.39 -8.53
CA ARG A 537 -16.23 14.32 -7.72
C ARG A 537 -17.07 15.30 -6.89
N GLU A 538 -18.33 15.52 -7.25
CA GLU A 538 -19.25 16.41 -6.53
C GLU A 538 -19.92 15.72 -5.33
N LEU A 539 -19.88 14.38 -5.28
CA LEU A 539 -20.49 13.58 -4.22
C LEU A 539 -19.99 14.01 -2.84
N GLN A 540 -20.92 14.17 -1.91
CA GLN A 540 -20.63 14.40 -0.50
C GLN A 540 -20.64 13.05 0.21
N LEU A 541 -19.53 12.67 0.86
CA LEU A 541 -19.47 11.42 1.63
C LEU A 541 -20.21 11.54 2.96
N LEU A 542 -20.01 12.66 3.66
CA LEU A 542 -20.71 12.90 4.93
C LEU A 542 -22.21 12.98 4.68
N THR A 543 -22.96 12.13 5.37
CA THR A 543 -24.41 12.23 5.41
C THR A 543 -24.83 13.56 6.05
N PRO A 544 -26.08 14.04 5.85
CA PRO A 544 -26.54 15.27 6.47
C PRO A 544 -26.40 15.27 8.01
N SER A 545 -26.62 14.12 8.66
CA SER A 545 -26.48 13.97 10.11
C SER A 545 -25.01 13.98 10.55
N GLU A 546 -24.11 13.35 9.79
CA GLU A 546 -22.66 13.43 10.05
C GLU A 546 -22.13 14.84 9.85
N ARG A 547 -22.54 15.53 8.79
CA ARG A 547 -22.16 16.91 8.52
C ARG A 547 -22.66 17.84 9.63
N GLN A 548 -23.91 17.68 10.07
CA GLN A 548 -24.46 18.42 11.21
C GLN A 548 -23.66 18.14 12.49
N ARG A 549 -23.32 16.88 12.75
CA ARG A 549 -22.52 16.50 13.92
C ARG A 549 -21.16 17.19 13.95
N VAL A 550 -20.44 17.13 12.83
CA VAL A 550 -19.09 17.70 12.70
C VAL A 550 -19.11 19.24 12.72
N LEU A 551 -20.05 19.86 12.02
CA LEU A 551 -20.08 21.32 11.86
C LEU A 551 -20.80 22.05 12.98
N VAL A 552 -21.76 21.41 13.64
CA VAL A 552 -22.64 22.06 14.62
C VAL A 552 -22.57 21.36 15.97
N ASP A 553 -22.91 20.07 16.06
CA ASP A 553 -23.14 19.43 17.35
C ASP A 553 -21.87 19.35 18.21
N TRP A 554 -20.72 19.03 17.60
CA TRP A 554 -19.42 19.07 18.26
C TRP A 554 -18.96 20.48 18.65
N ASN A 555 -19.53 21.52 18.03
CA ASN A 555 -19.21 22.93 18.29
C ASN A 555 -20.21 23.60 19.25
N GLN A 556 -21.20 22.86 19.78
CA GLN A 556 -22.13 23.40 20.78
C GLN A 556 -21.39 23.61 22.10
N ASN A 557 -20.92 24.83 22.34
CA ASN A 557 -20.33 25.23 23.62
C ASN A 557 -21.23 26.27 24.33
N PRO A 558 -22.02 25.86 25.34
CA PRO A 558 -22.88 26.78 26.10
C PRO A 558 -22.10 27.85 26.89
N MET A 559 -20.79 27.71 27.07
CA MET A 559 -19.93 28.69 27.76
C MET A 559 -19.54 29.91 26.90
N ALA A 560 -19.97 29.98 25.63
CA ALA A 560 -19.59 31.05 24.71
C ALA A 560 -20.13 32.45 25.11
N GLU A 561 -21.19 32.53 25.93
CA GLU A 561 -21.92 33.77 26.21
C GLU A 561 -21.53 34.49 27.52
N GLY A 562 -20.51 34.03 28.27
CA GLY A 562 -20.30 34.47 29.67
C GLY A 562 -19.01 35.20 30.04
N LEU A 563 -17.99 35.28 29.18
CA LEU A 563 -16.67 35.80 29.56
C LEU A 563 -16.48 37.27 29.16
N ALA A 564 -17.24 38.16 29.81
CA ALA A 564 -17.16 39.59 29.59
C ALA A 564 -16.04 40.29 30.39
N SER A 565 -15.20 39.56 31.13
CA SER A 565 -14.16 40.12 32.01
C SER A 565 -12.75 40.02 31.43
N CYS A 566 -11.92 40.99 31.77
CA CYS A 566 -10.49 40.99 31.48
C CYS A 566 -9.70 40.23 32.57
N ILE A 567 -8.47 39.83 32.26
CA ILE A 567 -7.60 39.06 33.17
C ILE A 567 -7.38 39.81 34.50
N HIS A 568 -7.13 41.11 34.43
CA HIS A 568 -6.85 41.94 35.61
C HIS A 568 -8.08 42.10 36.52
N GLU A 569 -9.29 42.00 35.97
CA GLU A 569 -10.54 42.04 36.74
C GLU A 569 -10.75 40.73 37.51
N GLN A 570 -10.48 39.58 36.86
CA GLN A 570 -10.53 38.27 37.51
C GLN A 570 -9.50 38.17 38.65
N PHE A 571 -8.28 38.67 38.43
CA PHE A 571 -7.26 38.74 39.48
C PHE A 571 -7.68 39.67 40.63
N ALA A 572 -8.19 40.87 40.33
CA ALA A 572 -8.61 41.82 41.36
C ALA A 572 -9.77 41.26 42.21
N GLU A 573 -10.68 40.52 41.59
CA GLU A 573 -11.76 39.81 42.29
C GLU A 573 -11.22 38.71 43.21
N GLN A 574 -10.29 37.89 42.73
CA GLN A 574 -9.63 36.88 43.57
C GLN A 574 -8.87 37.51 44.73
N ALA A 575 -8.18 38.63 44.50
CA ALA A 575 -7.45 39.34 45.53
C ALA A 575 -8.35 39.90 46.64
N ARG A 576 -9.58 40.34 46.29
CA ARG A 576 -10.61 40.72 47.27
C ARG A 576 -11.16 39.53 48.05
N ARG A 577 -11.26 38.36 47.42
CA ARG A 577 -11.77 37.13 48.06
C ARG A 577 -10.80 36.56 49.09
N THR A 578 -9.50 36.62 48.82
CA THR A 578 -8.45 35.96 49.63
C THR A 578 -7.26 36.87 49.94
N PRO A 579 -7.48 38.07 50.51
CA PRO A 579 -6.46 39.13 50.61
C PRO A 579 -5.20 38.73 51.39
N ASP A 580 -5.37 37.91 52.42
CA ASP A 580 -4.30 37.49 53.34
C ASP A 580 -3.56 36.22 52.89
N GLN A 581 -4.04 35.53 51.84
CA GLN A 581 -3.36 34.35 51.31
C GLN A 581 -2.12 34.74 50.50
N VAL A 582 -1.08 33.89 50.56
CA VAL A 582 0.15 34.09 49.78
C VAL A 582 -0.15 33.85 48.31
N ALA A 583 -0.01 34.89 47.48
CA ALA A 583 -0.24 34.82 46.04
C ALA A 583 1.02 34.31 45.32
N VAL A 584 2.18 34.87 45.65
CA VAL A 584 3.42 34.56 44.95
C VAL A 584 4.62 34.50 45.90
N THR A 585 5.56 33.59 45.64
CA THR A 585 6.82 33.44 46.37
C THR A 585 7.99 33.33 45.41
N PHE A 586 9.08 34.01 45.73
CA PHE A 586 10.36 33.90 45.02
C PHE A 586 11.48 33.93 46.04
N ASP A 587 12.36 32.93 45.99
CA ASP A 587 13.34 32.66 47.06
C ASP A 587 12.68 32.66 48.45
N ASN A 588 13.15 33.52 49.36
CA ASN A 588 12.67 33.63 50.74
C ASN A 588 11.65 34.77 50.93
N GLN A 589 11.15 35.35 49.84
CA GLN A 589 10.21 36.47 49.86
C GLN A 589 8.85 36.04 49.29
N SER A 590 7.78 36.56 49.88
CA SER A 590 6.40 36.26 49.48
C SER A 590 5.54 37.52 49.51
N LEU A 591 4.59 37.61 48.59
CA LEU A 591 3.52 38.62 48.61
C LEU A 591 2.17 37.95 48.80
N THR A 592 1.35 38.52 49.68
CA THR A 592 -0.07 38.18 49.74
C THR A 592 -0.81 38.74 48.52
N TYR A 593 -2.01 38.23 48.26
CA TYR A 593 -2.89 38.75 47.22
C TYR A 593 -3.14 40.26 47.35
N ALA A 594 -3.41 40.76 48.55
CA ALA A 594 -3.61 42.19 48.77
C ALA A 594 -2.33 43.02 48.49
N GLN A 595 -1.16 42.49 48.87
CA GLN A 595 0.12 43.16 48.61
C GLN A 595 0.46 43.21 47.13
N LEU A 596 0.28 42.09 46.42
CA LEU A 596 0.52 42.01 44.98
C LEU A 596 -0.45 42.91 44.20
N ASP A 597 -1.73 42.93 44.56
CA ASP A 597 -2.74 43.80 43.94
C ASP A 597 -2.43 45.29 44.16
N SER A 598 -2.00 45.66 45.36
CA SER A 598 -1.58 47.03 45.69
C SER A 598 -0.32 47.46 44.91
N GLN A 599 0.68 46.58 44.78
CA GLN A 599 1.88 46.86 43.98
C GLN A 599 1.53 47.02 42.50
N ALA A 600 0.74 46.10 41.94
CA ALA A 600 0.27 46.19 40.57
C ALA A 600 -0.57 47.46 40.32
N GLY A 601 -1.40 47.87 41.29
CA GLY A 601 -2.20 49.10 41.22
C GLY A 601 -1.35 50.38 41.18
N ARG A 602 -0.29 50.47 42.01
CA ARG A 602 0.63 51.62 41.97
C ARG A 602 1.38 51.73 40.65
N LEU A 603 1.83 50.58 40.12
CA LEU A 603 2.43 50.54 38.78
C LEU A 603 1.43 50.95 37.71
N ALA A 604 0.17 50.51 37.80
CA ALA A 604 -0.86 50.85 36.84
C ALA A 604 -1.14 52.36 36.76
N VAL A 605 -1.22 53.05 37.91
CA VAL A 605 -1.39 54.52 37.97
C VAL A 605 -0.23 55.23 37.30
N HIS A 606 1.00 54.82 37.60
CA HIS A 606 2.17 55.42 37.00
C HIS A 606 2.21 55.17 35.49
N LEU A 607 1.94 53.94 35.04
CA LEU A 607 1.87 53.59 33.62
C LEU A 607 0.80 54.40 32.87
N GLN A 608 -0.38 54.63 33.46
CA GLN A 608 -1.41 55.51 32.87
C GLN A 608 -0.92 56.96 32.74
N SER A 609 -0.11 57.46 33.69
CA SER A 609 0.50 58.78 33.59
C SER A 609 1.48 58.91 32.41
N LEU A 610 2.06 57.79 31.96
CA LEU A 610 2.91 57.72 30.77
C LEU A 610 2.12 57.47 29.47
N GLY A 611 0.78 57.45 29.55
CA GLY A 611 -0.10 57.25 28.40
C GLY A 611 -0.38 55.78 28.06
N VAL A 612 -0.14 54.84 28.98
CA VAL A 612 -0.57 53.44 28.81
C VAL A 612 -2.09 53.34 28.95
N GLY A 613 -2.70 52.61 28.03
CA GLY A 613 -4.13 52.32 27.94
C GLY A 613 -4.39 51.21 26.93
N PRO A 614 -5.65 50.99 26.50
CA PRO A 614 -6.01 49.90 25.58
C PRO A 614 -5.09 49.80 24.35
N ASP A 615 -4.64 48.58 24.04
CA ASP A 615 -3.73 48.22 22.95
C ASP A 615 -2.33 48.88 22.95
N VAL A 616 -1.99 49.65 23.99
CA VAL A 616 -0.63 50.17 24.17
C VAL A 616 0.27 49.05 24.67
N ARG A 617 1.36 48.80 23.94
CA ARG A 617 2.34 47.75 24.23
C ARG A 617 3.44 48.27 25.16
N VAL A 618 3.63 47.60 26.28
CA VAL A 618 4.65 47.90 27.30
C VAL A 618 5.67 46.78 27.33
N GLY A 619 6.95 47.12 27.11
CA GLY A 619 8.03 46.14 27.20
C GLY A 619 8.32 45.75 28.63
N ILE A 620 8.51 44.46 28.89
CA ILE A 620 8.98 43.93 30.17
C ILE A 620 10.30 43.20 29.94
N HIS A 621 11.41 43.85 30.28
CA HIS A 621 12.78 43.34 30.17
C HIS A 621 13.37 43.13 31.57
N MET A 622 12.84 42.14 32.28
CA MET A 622 13.17 41.87 33.68
C MET A 622 13.51 40.40 33.92
N GLN A 623 14.33 40.14 34.93
CA GLN A 623 14.48 38.78 35.45
C GLN A 623 13.27 38.37 36.31
N ARG A 624 13.12 37.05 36.50
CA ARG A 624 12.10 36.51 37.43
C ARG A 624 12.28 37.11 38.81
N SER A 625 11.20 37.71 39.30
CA SER A 625 11.14 38.43 40.55
C SER A 625 9.67 38.67 40.92
N LEU A 626 9.41 39.06 42.16
CA LEU A 626 8.06 39.44 42.59
C LEU A 626 7.60 40.71 41.84
N GLU A 627 8.53 41.62 41.56
CA GLU A 627 8.27 42.85 40.82
C GLU A 627 7.95 42.60 39.35
N MET A 628 8.51 41.55 38.72
CA MET A 628 8.12 41.13 37.37
C MET A 628 6.64 40.74 37.31
N VAL A 629 6.14 39.98 38.30
CA VAL A 629 4.73 39.59 38.36
C VAL A 629 3.84 40.82 38.61
N ALA A 630 4.26 41.70 39.53
CA ALA A 630 3.57 42.97 39.76
C ALA A 630 3.57 43.87 38.51
N ALA A 631 4.64 43.88 37.71
CA ALA A 631 4.74 44.61 36.46
C ALA A 631 3.78 44.06 35.39
N VAL A 632 3.70 42.74 35.21
CA VAL A 632 2.73 42.11 34.29
C VAL A 632 1.31 42.51 34.66
N LEU A 633 0.92 42.32 35.93
CA LEU A 633 -0.42 42.68 36.41
C LEU A 633 -0.67 44.19 36.34
N GLY A 634 0.35 45.01 36.61
CA GLY A 634 0.28 46.47 36.54
C GLY A 634 0.07 46.98 35.11
N VAL A 635 0.72 46.38 34.12
CA VAL A 635 0.47 46.68 32.70
C VAL A 635 -0.97 46.35 32.32
N LEU A 636 -1.46 45.15 32.70
CA LEU A 636 -2.84 44.74 32.42
C LEU A 636 -3.86 45.63 33.13
N LYS A 637 -3.60 46.04 34.37
CA LYS A 637 -4.45 46.97 35.14
C LYS A 637 -4.42 48.41 34.61
N ALA A 638 -3.30 48.86 34.05
CA ALA A 638 -3.21 50.14 33.35
C ALA A 638 -4.05 50.14 32.06
N GLY A 639 -4.33 48.94 31.53
CA GLY A 639 -5.03 48.68 30.30
C GLY A 639 -4.14 48.42 29.10
N GLY A 640 -2.82 48.36 29.30
CA GLY A 640 -1.87 48.00 28.25
C GLY A 640 -1.73 46.50 28.06
N SER A 641 -1.01 46.14 27.01
CA SER A 641 -0.55 44.78 26.73
C SER A 641 0.93 44.66 27.02
N TYR A 642 1.36 43.57 27.66
CA TYR A 642 2.79 43.38 27.92
C TYR A 642 3.49 42.68 26.75
N VAL A 643 4.73 43.10 26.49
CA VAL A 643 5.66 42.48 25.54
C VAL A 643 6.85 41.94 26.32
N PRO A 644 6.95 40.64 26.55
CA PRO A 644 8.05 40.06 27.30
C PRO A 644 9.33 40.02 26.47
N LEU A 645 10.36 40.69 26.97
CA LEU A 645 11.67 40.83 26.38
C LEU A 645 12.69 40.08 27.24
N ASP A 646 12.77 38.75 27.11
CA ASP A 646 13.62 37.90 27.95
C ASP A 646 15.09 38.38 27.95
N PRO A 647 15.68 38.74 29.11
CA PRO A 647 17.06 39.21 29.18
C PRO A 647 18.13 38.22 28.75
N SER A 648 17.79 36.94 28.55
CA SER A 648 18.70 35.94 27.99
C SER A 648 18.80 35.98 26.46
N PHE A 649 17.92 36.69 25.77
CA PHE A 649 17.95 36.79 24.31
C PHE A 649 19.03 37.78 23.83
N PRO A 650 19.59 37.59 22.62
CA PRO A 650 20.53 38.54 22.03
C PRO A 650 19.92 39.94 21.86
N VAL A 651 20.74 40.97 22.10
CA VAL A 651 20.30 42.38 22.03
C VAL A 651 19.71 42.76 20.68
N ASP A 652 20.27 42.26 19.57
CA ASP A 652 19.72 42.51 18.23
C ASP A 652 18.29 41.98 18.08
N ARG A 653 18.02 40.79 18.63
CA ARG A 653 16.68 40.19 18.64
C ARG A 653 15.73 41.01 19.50
N LEU A 654 16.16 41.43 20.69
CA LEU A 654 15.37 42.27 21.59
C LEU A 654 15.06 43.64 20.99
N SER A 655 16.04 44.23 20.29
CA SER A 655 15.90 45.53 19.62
C SER A 655 14.93 45.44 18.44
N TYR A 656 15.01 44.36 17.66
CA TYR A 656 14.03 44.05 16.63
C TYR A 656 12.62 43.91 17.21
N MET A 657 12.44 43.06 18.23
CA MET A 657 11.13 42.84 18.88
C MET A 657 10.56 44.13 19.45
N ALA A 658 11.39 44.95 20.11
CA ALA A 658 10.94 46.21 20.69
C ALA A 658 10.53 47.25 19.62
N GLY A 659 11.27 47.30 18.51
CA GLY A 659 10.97 48.16 17.37
C GLY A 659 9.70 47.71 16.63
N ASP A 660 9.59 46.42 16.32
CA ASP A 660 8.44 45.81 15.66
C ASP A 660 7.15 45.97 16.48
N ALA A 661 7.23 45.76 17.80
CA ALA A 661 6.11 45.99 18.71
C ALA A 661 5.80 47.49 18.94
N GLY A 662 6.65 48.42 18.50
CA GLY A 662 6.47 49.85 18.70
C GLY A 662 6.39 50.25 20.18
N ILE A 663 7.28 49.69 21.01
CA ILE A 663 7.28 49.90 22.46
C ILE A 663 7.61 51.37 22.78
N ARG A 664 6.77 52.02 23.59
CA ARG A 664 6.97 53.39 24.08
C ARG A 664 7.25 53.49 25.57
N VAL A 665 7.02 52.40 26.31
CA VAL A 665 7.31 52.29 27.74
C VAL A 665 8.00 50.95 27.98
N LEU A 666 9.14 50.96 28.67
CA LEU A 666 9.95 49.78 28.95
C LEU A 666 10.19 49.65 30.46
N LEU A 667 9.76 48.54 31.04
CA LEU A 667 10.08 48.15 32.41
C LEU A 667 11.32 47.27 32.39
N ALA A 668 12.40 47.68 33.08
CA ALA A 668 13.63 46.90 33.15
C ALA A 668 14.30 47.02 34.51
N ASP A 669 15.03 45.98 34.92
CA ASP A 669 15.85 46.05 36.14
C ASP A 669 16.88 47.19 36.06
N THR A 670 17.14 47.90 37.17
CA THR A 670 18.04 49.07 37.19
C THR A 670 19.41 48.80 36.55
N ASN A 671 19.98 47.61 36.78
CA ASN A 671 21.27 47.20 36.23
C ASN A 671 21.23 46.79 34.74
N ARG A 672 20.04 46.77 34.13
CA ARG A 672 19.78 46.39 32.73
C ARG A 672 19.13 47.49 31.91
N LEU A 673 18.81 48.64 32.51
CA LEU A 673 18.28 49.80 31.79
C LEU A 673 19.19 50.25 30.63
N THR A 674 20.48 49.95 30.70
CA THR A 674 21.46 50.22 29.63
C THR A 674 21.60 49.11 28.60
N ASP A 675 21.14 47.87 28.90
CA ASP A 675 21.34 46.68 28.05
C ASP A 675 20.49 46.73 26.77
N LEU A 676 19.32 47.38 26.85
CA LEU A 676 18.40 47.55 25.73
C LEU A 676 17.94 49.01 25.64
N GLN A 677 18.40 49.71 24.60
CA GLN A 677 17.96 51.08 24.31
C GLN A 677 16.90 51.04 23.21
N VAL A 678 15.67 51.45 23.55
CA VAL A 678 14.56 51.57 22.60
C VAL A 678 14.35 53.06 22.29
N PRO A 679 14.66 53.53 21.07
CA PRO A 679 14.57 54.96 20.74
C PRO A 679 13.17 55.53 21.00
N GLY A 680 13.10 56.59 21.81
CA GLY A 680 11.84 57.26 22.14
C GLY A 680 10.98 56.56 23.19
N ALA A 681 11.40 55.41 23.72
CA ALA A 681 10.72 54.76 24.84
C ALA A 681 11.17 55.35 26.19
N GLN A 682 10.24 55.50 27.11
CA GLN A 682 10.55 55.80 28.51
C GLN A 682 10.85 54.50 29.25
N ALA A 683 12.08 54.35 29.73
CA ALA A 683 12.54 53.16 30.44
C ALA A 683 12.75 53.45 31.93
N PHE A 684 12.22 52.61 32.82
CA PHE A 684 12.40 52.73 34.27
C PHE A 684 12.33 51.38 34.98
N ASP A 685 12.89 51.31 36.19
CA ASP A 685 12.77 50.13 37.06
C ASP A 685 11.47 50.24 37.88
N PRO A 686 10.55 49.25 37.80
CA PRO A 686 9.30 49.29 38.55
C PRO A 686 9.52 49.41 40.07
N ARG A 687 10.66 48.96 40.62
CA ARG A 687 11.00 49.14 42.04
C ARG A 687 11.04 50.61 42.47
N GLN A 688 11.36 51.53 41.55
CA GLN A 688 11.37 52.97 41.85
C GLN A 688 9.97 53.47 42.16
N VAL A 689 8.96 53.00 41.41
CA VAL A 689 7.54 53.31 41.64
C VAL A 689 7.02 52.62 42.90
N LEU A 690 7.41 51.36 43.12
CA LEU A 690 6.97 50.58 44.28
C LEU A 690 7.53 51.10 45.60
N ASN A 691 8.68 51.77 45.58
CA ASN A 691 9.31 52.39 46.76
C ASN A 691 8.87 53.85 46.98
N ASP A 692 8.18 54.46 46.02
CA ASP A 692 7.66 55.81 46.15
C ASP A 692 6.32 55.80 46.90
N SER A 693 6.36 56.21 48.17
CA SER A 693 5.17 56.31 49.03
C SER A 693 4.23 57.45 48.67
N THR A 694 4.62 58.35 47.75
CA THR A 694 3.76 59.45 47.29
C THR A 694 2.80 59.04 46.18
N ILE A 695 3.07 57.91 45.52
CA ILE A 695 2.21 57.34 44.49
C ILE A 695 1.13 56.47 45.17
N ALA A 696 -0.03 57.08 45.42
CA ALA A 696 -1.19 56.36 45.95
C ALA A 696 -1.84 55.47 44.87
N THR A 697 -2.53 54.40 45.30
CA THR A 697 -3.47 53.66 44.45
C THR A 697 -4.68 54.57 44.19
N GLY A 698 -4.64 55.33 43.09
CA GLY A 698 -5.74 56.19 42.64
C GLY A 698 -6.77 55.47 41.76
N ASP A 699 -7.82 56.19 41.36
CA ASP A 699 -8.84 55.67 40.44
C ASP A 699 -8.24 55.43 39.05
N LEU A 700 -8.12 54.15 38.67
CA LEU A 700 -7.66 53.74 37.34
C LEU A 700 -8.76 54.00 36.30
N ARG A 701 -8.37 54.44 35.11
CA ARG A 701 -9.27 54.46 33.96
C ARG A 701 -9.58 53.02 33.54
N ASN A 702 -10.86 52.63 33.48
CA ASN A 702 -11.29 51.27 33.12
C ASN A 702 -11.98 51.23 31.74
N ASP A 703 -11.25 51.67 30.70
CA ASP A 703 -11.75 51.64 29.31
C ASP A 703 -11.44 50.31 28.60
N VAL A 704 -10.84 49.35 29.31
CA VAL A 704 -10.36 48.08 28.76
C VAL A 704 -11.53 47.12 28.62
N ARG A 705 -11.69 46.64 27.39
CA ARG A 705 -12.63 45.59 27.01
C ARG A 705 -11.92 44.28 26.68
N PRO A 706 -12.61 43.11 26.77
CA PRO A 706 -12.03 41.81 26.46
C PRO A 706 -11.41 41.69 25.06
N GLU A 707 -11.83 42.52 24.09
CA GLU A 707 -11.28 42.53 22.72
C GLU A 707 -9.91 43.22 22.61
N HIS A 708 -9.44 43.92 23.65
CA HIS A 708 -8.13 44.55 23.63
C HIS A 708 -7.02 43.56 23.96
N LEU A 709 -5.81 43.90 23.51
CA LEU A 709 -4.62 43.08 23.69
C LEU A 709 -4.28 42.89 25.18
N ALA A 710 -4.04 41.64 25.57
CA ALA A 710 -3.46 41.29 26.85
C ALA A 710 -1.93 41.20 26.76
N TYR A 711 -1.40 40.61 25.68
CA TYR A 711 0.03 40.47 25.47
C TYR A 711 0.41 40.33 23.99
N VAL A 712 1.70 40.52 23.72
CA VAL A 712 2.32 40.18 22.43
C VAL A 712 3.55 39.32 22.68
N ILE A 713 3.51 38.04 22.32
CA ILE A 713 4.64 37.09 22.46
C ILE A 713 5.20 36.77 21.08
N TYR A 714 6.53 36.79 20.94
CA TYR A 714 7.19 36.51 19.67
C TYR A 714 7.51 35.02 19.48
N THR A 715 7.33 34.53 18.25
CA THR A 715 7.73 33.17 17.87
C THR A 715 9.26 32.98 17.84
N SER A 716 9.72 31.73 17.75
CA SER A 716 11.16 31.38 17.77
C SER A 716 11.95 31.88 16.55
N GLY A 717 11.28 32.14 15.42
CA GLY A 717 11.93 32.61 14.19
C GLY A 717 12.63 31.51 13.37
N SER A 718 12.26 30.24 13.51
CA SER A 718 12.86 29.14 12.73
C SER A 718 12.67 29.27 11.20
N THR A 719 11.61 29.96 10.76
CA THR A 719 11.25 30.16 9.35
C THR A 719 11.43 31.61 8.87
N GLY A 720 12.23 32.41 9.57
CA GLY A 720 12.48 33.83 9.24
C GLY A 720 12.43 34.74 10.47
N GLN A 721 12.07 36.02 10.28
CA GLN A 721 11.97 36.95 11.41
C GLN A 721 10.89 36.51 12.42
N PRO A 722 11.14 36.59 13.74
CA PRO A 722 10.13 36.36 14.78
C PRO A 722 8.87 37.17 14.56
N LYS A 723 7.69 36.57 14.76
CA LYS A 723 6.40 37.24 14.55
C LYS A 723 5.74 37.54 15.89
N GLY A 724 5.33 38.78 16.14
CA GLY A 724 4.61 39.19 17.35
C GLY A 724 3.16 38.68 17.31
N VAL A 725 2.86 37.63 18.08
CA VAL A 725 1.50 37.07 18.19
C VAL A 725 0.70 37.94 19.16
N MET A 726 -0.26 38.67 18.61
CA MET A 726 -1.16 39.54 19.36
C MET A 726 -2.32 38.70 19.95
N VAL A 727 -2.44 38.70 21.28
CA VAL A 727 -3.48 37.93 21.98
C VAL A 727 -4.34 38.85 22.83
N GLU A 728 -5.65 38.77 22.65
CA GLU A 728 -6.63 39.60 23.37
C GLU A 728 -7.00 38.99 24.73
N HIS A 729 -7.53 39.81 25.62
CA HIS A 729 -8.04 39.36 26.91
C HIS A 729 -9.07 38.22 26.79
N ARG A 730 -10.01 38.31 25.84
CA ARG A 730 -11.04 37.28 25.60
C ARG A 730 -10.46 35.94 25.15
N ASN A 731 -9.31 35.94 24.46
CA ASN A 731 -8.65 34.68 24.09
C ASN A 731 -8.13 33.97 25.34
N VAL A 732 -7.49 34.73 26.23
CA VAL A 732 -6.91 34.20 27.47
C VAL A 732 -7.98 33.77 28.46
N THR A 733 -9.03 34.56 28.66
CA THR A 733 -10.09 34.18 29.60
C THR A 733 -10.92 33.00 29.12
N ARG A 734 -11.05 32.80 27.79
CA ARG A 734 -11.58 31.55 27.23
C ARG A 734 -10.67 30.36 27.48
N PHE A 735 -9.36 30.53 27.32
CA PHE A 735 -8.38 29.52 27.69
C PHE A 735 -8.50 29.14 29.18
N PHE A 736 -8.65 30.14 30.07
CA PHE A 736 -8.85 29.89 31.50
C PHE A 736 -10.09 29.04 31.77
N ALA A 737 -11.23 29.34 31.14
CA ALA A 737 -12.44 28.57 31.34
C ALA A 737 -12.29 27.11 30.86
N GLY A 738 -11.57 26.88 29.76
CA GLY A 738 -11.22 25.52 29.33
C GLY A 738 -10.25 24.80 30.29
N MET A 739 -9.40 25.53 31.01
CA MET A 739 -8.54 24.97 32.06
C MET A 739 -9.30 24.67 33.35
N ASP A 740 -10.30 25.47 33.69
CA ASP A 740 -11.16 25.23 34.85
C ASP A 740 -11.87 23.85 34.76
N ASP A 741 -12.21 23.40 33.53
CA ASP A 741 -12.80 22.08 33.26
C ASP A 741 -11.80 20.90 33.36
N ARG A 742 -10.49 21.17 33.33
CA ARG A 742 -9.44 20.15 33.23
C ARG A 742 -8.51 20.08 34.43
N VAL A 743 -8.38 21.18 35.17
CA VAL A 743 -7.50 21.28 36.32
C VAL A 743 -8.32 21.61 37.57
N PRO A 744 -8.36 20.71 38.56
CA PRO A 744 -8.98 21.00 39.85
C PRO A 744 -8.34 22.25 40.48
N HIS A 745 -9.17 23.23 40.86
CA HIS A 745 -8.71 24.53 41.35
C HIS A 745 -9.44 25.02 42.61
N ASP A 746 -10.44 24.28 43.10
CA ASP A 746 -11.12 24.56 44.37
C ASP A 746 -11.05 23.31 45.28
N PRO A 747 -10.34 23.36 46.43
CA PRO A 747 -9.57 24.51 46.93
C PRO A 747 -8.30 24.76 46.09
N PRO A 748 -7.80 26.01 46.02
CA PRO A 748 -6.58 26.33 45.28
C PRO A 748 -5.34 25.72 45.97
N GLY A 749 -4.40 25.25 45.15
CA GLY A 749 -3.15 24.63 45.60
C GLY A 749 -1.92 25.53 45.44
N THR A 750 -0.74 24.91 45.46
CA THR A 750 0.54 25.56 45.11
C THR A 750 0.94 25.20 43.69
N TRP A 751 1.33 26.19 42.89
CA TRP A 751 1.79 26.00 41.52
C TRP A 751 3.25 26.45 41.35
N LEU A 752 4.06 25.69 40.60
CA LEU A 752 5.43 26.06 40.28
C LEU A 752 5.49 26.72 38.90
N ALA A 753 5.91 27.98 38.83
CA ALA A 753 6.12 28.70 37.57
C ALA A 753 7.58 28.59 37.13
N VAL A 754 7.83 27.82 36.06
CA VAL A 754 9.17 27.49 35.55
C VAL A 754 9.42 28.05 34.15
N THR A 755 8.38 28.49 33.45
CA THR A 755 8.42 28.88 32.05
C THR A 755 8.69 30.38 31.87
N THR A 756 9.48 30.76 30.85
CA THR A 756 9.82 32.17 30.61
C THR A 756 8.56 32.95 30.25
N LEU A 757 8.49 34.24 30.63
CA LEU A 757 7.38 35.10 30.27
C LEU A 757 7.28 35.28 28.74
N SER A 758 8.38 35.07 28.00
CA SER A 758 8.39 35.07 26.53
C SER A 758 7.81 33.80 25.89
N PHE A 759 7.18 32.92 26.66
CA PHE A 759 6.46 31.74 26.18
C PHE A 759 5.06 31.69 26.79
N ASP A 760 4.06 31.29 26.01
CA ASP A 760 2.64 31.42 26.33
C ASP A 760 2.18 30.54 27.51
N ILE A 761 2.85 29.41 27.78
CA ILE A 761 2.60 28.59 28.98
C ILE A 761 2.74 29.41 30.28
N SER A 762 3.55 30.47 30.30
CA SER A 762 3.63 31.36 31.47
C SER A 762 2.29 32.02 31.83
N VAL A 763 1.38 32.16 30.86
CA VAL A 763 0.01 32.66 31.08
C VAL A 763 -0.81 31.68 31.92
N LEU A 764 -0.64 30.37 31.72
CA LEU A 764 -1.21 29.33 32.58
C LEU A 764 -0.57 29.39 33.97
N GLU A 765 0.76 29.32 34.02
CA GLU A 765 1.51 29.20 35.28
C GLU A 765 1.34 30.41 36.22
N LEU A 766 1.17 31.61 35.64
CA LEU A 766 1.04 32.86 36.39
C LEU A 766 -0.39 33.39 36.42
N LEU A 767 -1.02 33.60 35.27
CA LEU A 767 -2.26 34.40 35.21
C LEU A 767 -3.51 33.54 35.50
N TRP A 768 -3.59 32.31 35.00
CA TRP A 768 -4.72 31.41 35.34
C TRP A 768 -4.72 31.09 36.85
N THR A 769 -3.57 30.63 37.36
CA THR A 769 -3.35 30.26 38.77
C THR A 769 -3.67 31.42 39.71
N LEU A 770 -3.12 32.61 39.46
CA LEU A 770 -3.35 33.78 40.30
C LEU A 770 -4.82 34.20 40.29
N CYS A 771 -5.52 34.10 39.15
CA CYS A 771 -6.94 34.40 39.07
C CYS A 771 -7.84 33.36 39.79
N ARG A 772 -7.32 32.19 40.18
CA ARG A 772 -8.07 31.12 40.90
C ARG A 772 -7.66 30.94 42.36
N GLY A 773 -6.71 31.74 42.87
CA GLY A 773 -6.33 31.71 44.29
C GLY A 773 -5.10 30.86 44.61
N PHE A 774 -4.40 30.32 43.60
CA PHE A 774 -3.22 29.49 43.84
C PHE A 774 -2.07 30.29 44.44
N HIS A 775 -1.29 29.61 45.27
CA HIS A 775 0.03 30.07 45.68
C HIS A 775 1.05 29.75 44.58
N VAL A 776 1.55 30.76 43.88
CA VAL A 776 2.53 30.59 42.79
C VAL A 776 3.96 30.70 43.32
N VAL A 777 4.78 29.67 43.11
CA VAL A 777 6.20 29.66 43.42
C VAL A 777 6.98 29.91 42.14
N LEU A 778 7.70 31.04 42.07
CA LEU A 778 8.56 31.36 40.93
C LEU A 778 9.87 30.57 41.05
N PHE A 779 10.18 29.77 40.05
CA PHE A 779 11.44 29.05 39.97
C PHE A 779 12.44 29.81 39.12
N LEU A 780 13.72 29.83 39.49
CA LEU A 780 14.82 30.28 38.63
C LEU A 780 15.95 29.27 38.70
N ASP A 781 16.29 28.65 37.56
CA ASP A 781 17.43 27.74 37.48
C ASP A 781 18.74 28.54 37.56
N ARG A 782 19.31 28.64 38.76
CA ARG A 782 20.59 29.30 39.00
C ARG A 782 21.79 28.54 38.40
N GLN A 783 21.63 27.29 37.94
CA GLN A 783 22.76 26.47 37.47
C GLN A 783 23.10 26.64 35.98
N ARG A 784 22.21 27.20 35.13
CA ARG A 784 22.53 27.48 33.71
C ARG A 784 23.57 28.59 33.50
N GLY A 785 23.89 29.38 34.51
CA GLY A 785 24.84 30.52 34.44
C GLY A 785 26.29 30.22 34.80
N ASN A 786 26.62 29.05 35.38
CA ASN A 786 27.98 28.70 35.78
C ASN A 786 28.44 27.42 35.05
N LYS A 787 29.49 27.54 34.22
CA LYS A 787 30.22 26.40 33.66
C LYS A 787 30.68 25.45 34.77
N THR A 788 30.44 24.15 34.54
CA THR A 788 31.13 22.99 35.11
C THR A 788 31.18 22.91 36.65
N LEU A 789 30.14 22.34 37.24
CA LEU A 789 30.24 21.65 38.53
C LEU A 789 29.94 20.17 38.31
N SER A 790 30.98 19.34 38.40
CA SER A 790 30.83 17.90 38.60
C SER A 790 30.21 17.67 39.97
N VAL A 791 28.90 17.47 40.02
CA VAL A 791 28.23 17.00 41.23
C VAL A 791 28.04 15.50 41.09
N SER A 792 28.77 14.75 41.91
CA SER A 792 28.51 13.34 42.16
C SER A 792 27.07 13.17 42.63
N THR A 793 26.23 12.56 41.80
CA THR A 793 24.85 12.23 42.13
C THR A 793 24.85 11.28 43.35
N PRO A 794 24.22 11.62 44.49
CA PRO A 794 23.82 10.60 45.42
C PRO A 794 22.74 9.77 44.72
N LYS A 795 22.93 8.44 44.66
CA LYS A 795 21.94 7.50 44.14
C LYS A 795 20.64 7.66 44.96
N PHE A 796 19.68 8.41 44.42
CA PHE A 796 18.33 8.41 44.93
C PHE A 796 17.65 7.16 44.37
N THR A 797 17.41 6.17 45.21
CA THR A 797 16.59 5.00 44.86
C THR A 797 15.13 5.41 45.10
N PRO A 798 14.28 5.52 44.06
CA PRO A 798 12.89 5.91 44.27
C PRO A 798 12.16 4.76 44.97
N GLN A 799 11.59 5.04 46.14
CA GLN A 799 10.80 4.09 46.92
C GLN A 799 9.31 4.11 46.53
N PHE A 800 9.02 4.34 45.24
CA PHE A 800 7.68 4.33 44.66
C PHE A 800 7.73 3.67 43.27
N ALA A 801 7.86 2.36 43.24
CA ALA A 801 7.42 1.55 42.11
C ALA A 801 6.02 1.01 42.46
N ASP A 802 5.12 0.96 41.47
CA ASP A 802 3.76 0.37 41.52
C ASP A 802 2.57 1.31 41.78
N ARG A 803 2.62 2.56 41.28
CA ARG A 803 1.39 3.27 40.87
C ARG A 803 1.51 3.74 39.42
N PRO A 804 0.55 3.42 38.53
CA PRO A 804 0.53 3.98 37.19
C PRO A 804 0.39 5.50 37.29
N ILE A 805 1.30 6.21 36.65
CA ILE A 805 1.25 7.67 36.50
C ILE A 805 0.24 7.95 35.38
N GLU A 806 -0.96 8.42 35.71
CA GLU A 806 -1.96 8.88 34.74
C GLU A 806 -1.64 10.29 34.23
N PHE A 807 -0.44 10.52 33.68
CA PHE A 807 -0.15 11.72 32.91
C PHE A 807 0.87 11.39 31.81
N SER A 808 0.40 11.39 30.56
CA SER A 808 1.24 11.25 29.37
C SER A 808 1.92 12.57 29.07
N LEU A 809 3.26 12.59 29.14
CA LEU A 809 4.13 13.68 28.69
C LEU A 809 4.38 13.55 27.17
N TYR A 810 3.29 13.56 26.39
CA TYR A 810 3.34 13.64 24.92
C TYR A 810 2.27 14.61 24.43
N TYR A 811 2.63 15.88 24.43
CA TYR A 811 2.14 16.85 23.46
C TYR A 811 3.38 17.55 22.92
N TRP A 812 3.36 17.92 21.63
CA TRP A 812 4.42 18.55 20.82
C TRP A 812 5.32 17.58 20.05
N GLY A 813 4.95 17.36 18.79
CA GLY A 813 5.72 16.67 17.78
C GLY A 813 5.00 16.74 16.44
N ASN A 814 4.98 17.91 15.81
CA ASN A 814 4.82 18.00 14.37
C ASN A 814 5.83 19.04 13.87
N ASP A 815 7.06 18.55 13.73
CA ASP A 815 8.12 19.08 12.87
C ASP A 815 9.20 17.99 12.89
N ASP A 816 9.26 17.18 11.84
CA ASP A 816 10.52 16.79 11.22
C ASP A 816 10.25 16.26 9.81
N ALA A 817 10.73 17.04 8.84
CA ALA A 817 11.00 16.59 7.50
C ALA A 817 12.30 15.78 7.51
N THR A 818 12.21 14.50 7.14
CA THR A 818 13.17 13.79 6.28
C THR A 818 12.44 12.67 5.57
#